data_AF-A0A952I1T7-F1
#
_entry.id   AF-A0A952I1T7-F1
#
_cell.length_a   1.000
_cell.length_b   1.000
_cell.length_c   1.000
_cell.angle_alpha   90.00
_cell.angle_beta   90.00
_cell.angle_gamma   90.00
#
_symmetry.space_group_name_H-M   'P 1'
#
loop_
_entity.id
_entity.type
_entity.pdbx_description
1 polymer ?
#
loop_
_entity_poly.entity_id
_entity_poly.type
_entity_poly.pdbx_seq_one_letter_code
_entity_poly.pdbx_strand_id
1 'polypeptide(L)'
;MRMLWKRRPDANGRLRWGIATATLWLALLASSITYAESVSSVDALSGEDAAQLEYVKAQSSMAEGNYSQALQTLRLLVRHYPNFSDISKARTRISVLSEAVDAGAALVPYLQALDQRDRGEPLHAIESLRRLIADYPNSTLVDDALYLSAYIQVLDRYDFAAALKLLEMLKQQHPSGSYADAGDYLEAISLEQMGHTRQAQLAFMSLRDKHTALALPFGYRWPKGNVMSRYWYERANGRLEILNLQLKSASAIKTQRITAGGILELSINIAGVDYDLVLTPSPLTRGTSWRDGSLEDIEPPAVGVFAGVVKGQSASWARIVFSESTLSGVVFVEGEQHYLQPENLMGTIDYYQPASRSSTVVRSSDGSVRVEGDVLIPPPQGIDAKLLRNQSSLTDLRIVPISIVIDSQYDRYHSGEGLTAALNHLNVTDGFFRESGLALVLDETLVLSEGDDPMALGATTLETVLRTFRDYRRGRATLFNDSALVYLFSGNPRTDATIGLAWIDTACRTDGYDVGVATPSSFGDVLLAHELGHSLGSAHDTDTSCSDDAGYLMWPNISSRTPLDFSSCSSESVMSARSRACLMNAVDMTLAADTDGSTVTFTLNNPDTSVVVHADLTLETTAPNQLLWPASCTEETPTRASCRNLTVAASGKLDVQFPVGADHVDNASMVTAHVSPGEFLDPSMANNVISTHLLFNSANNPEIPASIVTPQLTVTANDQQQPTTTGAASGAFGWCMLLLTGLAFIAKRRRPISTLPV
;
A
#
# COMPACT_ATOMS: atom_id res chain seq x y z
N MET A 1 4.41 65.31 6.39
CA MET A 1 4.33 66.78 6.55
C MET A 1 2.87 67.19 6.81
N ARG A 2 2.58 68.48 7.08
CA ARG A 2 1.25 68.98 7.52
C ARG A 2 0.28 69.27 6.36
N MET A 3 -1.00 69.48 6.76
CA MET A 3 -2.22 69.92 6.02
C MET A 3 -3.14 68.74 5.68
N LEU A 4 -4.28 68.47 6.34
CA LEU A 4 -5.18 69.28 7.20
C LEU A 4 -6.00 70.35 6.45
N TRP A 5 -7.26 70.03 6.12
CA TRP A 5 -8.41 70.89 6.42
C TRP A 5 -9.71 70.08 6.58
N LYS A 6 -10.77 70.70 7.12
CA LYS A 6 -12.08 70.10 7.43
C LYS A 6 -13.19 70.92 6.75
N ARG A 7 -14.30 70.27 6.37
CA ARG A 7 -15.66 70.51 6.93
C ARG A 7 -16.73 69.58 6.33
N ARG A 8 -17.87 69.48 7.04
CA ARG A 8 -19.16 68.84 6.65
C ARG A 8 -20.21 69.98 6.46
N PRO A 9 -21.55 69.74 6.39
CA PRO A 9 -22.36 68.51 6.14
C PRO A 9 -23.50 68.78 5.11
N ASP A 10 -24.58 67.99 5.22
CA ASP A 10 -25.99 68.30 4.87
C ASP A 10 -26.46 68.20 3.39
N ALA A 11 -27.74 67.91 3.08
CA ALA A 11 -28.78 67.12 3.78
C ALA A 11 -30.00 66.89 2.84
N ASN A 12 -30.74 65.79 3.04
CA ASN A 12 -32.15 65.54 2.65
C ASN A 12 -32.62 65.79 1.20
N GLY A 13 -33.26 64.79 0.59
CA GLY A 13 -33.99 64.96 -0.70
C GLY A 13 -34.68 63.69 -1.20
N ARG A 14 -35.81 63.29 -0.60
CA ARG A 14 -36.64 62.17 -1.09
C ARG A 14 -37.65 62.64 -2.15
N LEU A 15 -38.22 61.65 -2.85
CA LEU A 15 -39.34 61.65 -3.82
C LEU A 15 -38.94 61.81 -5.30
N ARG A 16 -39.68 61.26 -6.27
CA ARG A 16 -40.44 59.97 -6.39
C ARG A 16 -41.19 60.03 -7.73
N TRP A 17 -41.19 58.90 -8.47
CA TRP A 17 -42.07 58.62 -9.63
C TRP A 17 -41.79 59.51 -10.86
N GLY A 18 -42.01 59.07 -12.10
CA GLY A 18 -42.36 57.73 -12.59
C GLY A 18 -43.30 57.79 -13.81
N ILE A 19 -43.33 56.72 -14.62
CA ILE A 19 -44.34 56.43 -15.67
C ILE A 19 -44.27 57.37 -16.90
N ALA A 20 -44.42 56.95 -18.17
CA ALA A 20 -44.20 55.69 -18.88
C ALA A 20 -44.37 55.96 -20.41
N THR A 21 -44.02 55.00 -21.28
CA THR A 21 -44.52 54.83 -22.69
C THR A 21 -44.30 55.98 -23.71
N ALA A 22 -44.33 55.78 -25.03
CA ALA A 22 -44.01 54.64 -25.91
C ALA A 22 -44.01 55.14 -27.38
N THR A 23 -43.54 54.31 -28.32
CA THR A 23 -43.62 54.46 -29.80
C THR A 23 -42.92 55.68 -30.44
N LEU A 24 -41.88 55.56 -31.28
CA LEU A 24 -41.71 54.90 -32.61
C LEU A 24 -42.03 55.86 -33.78
N TRP A 25 -41.04 56.16 -34.64
CA TRP A 25 -41.07 56.08 -36.12
C TRP A 25 -39.72 56.52 -36.75
N LEU A 26 -39.53 56.24 -38.04
CA LEU A 26 -38.24 56.26 -38.78
C LEU A 26 -37.70 57.66 -39.14
N ALA A 27 -36.36 57.80 -39.17
CA ALA A 27 -35.60 58.23 -40.37
C ALA A 27 -34.08 58.01 -40.18
N LEU A 28 -33.33 57.80 -41.27
CA LEU A 28 -31.85 57.78 -41.25
C LEU A 28 -31.29 59.21 -41.29
N LEU A 29 -30.17 59.43 -40.58
CA LEU A 29 -29.03 60.22 -41.08
C LEU A 29 -27.77 59.89 -40.25
N ALA A 30 -26.59 60.16 -40.81
CA ALA A 30 -25.32 59.63 -40.30
C ALA A 30 -24.60 60.59 -39.35
N SER A 31 -24.10 60.06 -38.22
CA SER A 31 -23.04 60.67 -37.42
C SER A 31 -22.29 59.59 -36.62
N SER A 32 -20.97 59.53 -36.79
CA SER A 32 -20.11 58.63 -36.02
C SER A 32 -20.02 59.07 -34.55
N ILE A 33 -20.50 58.23 -33.64
CA ILE A 33 -20.33 58.38 -32.19
C ILE A 33 -19.76 57.07 -31.65
N THR A 34 -18.64 57.18 -30.94
CA THR A 34 -17.99 56.06 -30.24
C THR A 34 -18.87 55.57 -29.10
N TYR A 35 -19.35 54.33 -29.20
CA TYR A 35 -19.97 53.66 -28.04
C TYR A 35 -18.86 53.19 -27.11
N ALA A 36 -18.66 53.92 -26.01
CA ALA A 36 -17.77 53.51 -24.94
C ALA A 36 -18.50 52.50 -24.05
N GLU A 37 -18.32 51.21 -24.31
CA GLU A 37 -18.74 50.17 -23.37
C GLU A 37 -17.88 50.25 -22.10
N SER A 38 -18.54 50.48 -20.97
CA SER A 38 -17.88 50.63 -19.67
C SER A 38 -17.51 49.26 -19.09
N VAL A 39 -16.52 48.59 -19.69
CA VAL A 39 -15.87 47.40 -19.12
C VAL A 39 -15.00 47.83 -17.93
N SER A 40 -15.63 47.97 -16.76
CA SER A 40 -15.01 48.54 -15.55
C SER A 40 -14.80 47.51 -14.43
N SER A 41 -14.29 46.34 -14.78
CA SER A 41 -13.63 45.40 -13.87
C SER A 41 -12.62 44.58 -14.67
N VAL A 42 -11.45 45.19 -14.94
CA VAL A 42 -10.27 44.39 -15.29
C VAL A 42 -9.79 43.78 -13.99
N ASP A 43 -10.18 42.54 -13.74
CA ASP A 43 -9.63 41.77 -12.63
C ASP A 43 -8.10 41.72 -12.80
N ALA A 44 -7.39 42.09 -11.76
CA ALA A 44 -5.95 41.99 -11.75
C ALA A 44 -5.60 40.50 -11.77
N LEU A 45 -5.04 40.03 -12.91
CA LEU A 45 -4.47 38.70 -13.06
C LEU A 45 -3.71 38.32 -11.79
N SER A 46 -3.93 37.10 -11.29
CA SER A 46 -3.24 36.69 -10.07
C SER A 46 -1.73 36.70 -10.29
N GLY A 47 -0.97 36.72 -9.20
CA GLY A 47 0.50 36.61 -9.29
C GLY A 47 0.96 35.35 -10.03
N GLU A 48 0.10 34.32 -10.07
CA GLU A 48 0.34 33.07 -10.79
C GLU A 48 0.01 33.19 -12.29
N ASP A 49 -1.16 33.73 -12.65
CA ASP A 49 -1.56 33.92 -14.06
C ASP A 49 -0.57 34.84 -14.79
N ALA A 50 -0.12 35.90 -14.11
CA ALA A 50 0.86 36.84 -14.63
C ALA A 50 2.26 36.19 -14.77
N ALA A 51 2.65 35.29 -13.86
CA ALA A 51 3.88 34.52 -13.98
C ALA A 51 3.82 33.51 -15.14
N GLN A 52 2.70 32.78 -15.26
CA GLN A 52 2.46 31.81 -16.32
C GLN A 52 2.46 32.48 -17.70
N LEU A 53 1.90 33.68 -17.82
CA LEU A 53 1.95 34.46 -19.06
C LEU A 53 3.39 34.86 -19.45
N GLU A 54 4.24 35.25 -18.49
CA GLU A 54 5.67 35.49 -18.77
C GLU A 54 6.43 34.19 -19.09
N TYR A 55 6.03 33.06 -18.52
CA TYR A 55 6.62 31.75 -18.82
C TYR A 55 6.34 31.31 -20.26
N VAL A 56 5.08 31.41 -20.70
CA VAL A 56 4.67 31.11 -22.08
C VAL A 56 5.35 32.03 -23.10
N LYS A 57 5.54 33.33 -22.79
CA LYS A 57 6.34 34.25 -23.63
C LYS A 57 7.79 33.78 -23.78
N ALA A 58 8.39 33.27 -22.71
CA ALA A 58 9.74 32.71 -22.78
C ALA A 58 9.78 31.42 -23.62
N GLN A 59 8.76 30.55 -23.53
CA GLN A 59 8.65 29.36 -24.37
C GLN A 59 8.52 29.70 -25.87
N SER A 60 7.68 30.67 -26.24
CA SER A 60 7.62 31.18 -27.63
C SER A 60 8.99 31.69 -28.08
N SER A 61 9.64 32.51 -27.25
CA SER A 61 10.99 33.04 -27.54
C SER A 61 12.04 31.93 -27.72
N MET A 62 11.94 30.79 -27.02
CA MET A 62 12.83 29.64 -27.26
C MET A 62 12.50 28.90 -28.57
N ALA A 63 11.22 28.68 -28.86
CA ALA A 63 10.77 28.02 -30.09
C ALA A 63 11.12 28.81 -31.37
N GLU A 64 11.19 30.14 -31.25
CA GLU A 64 11.68 31.06 -32.31
C GLU A 64 13.21 31.10 -32.44
N GLY A 65 13.96 30.45 -31.53
CA GLY A 65 15.43 30.55 -31.45
C GLY A 65 15.95 31.84 -30.80
N ASN A 66 15.07 32.70 -30.27
CA ASN A 66 15.38 33.96 -29.59
C ASN A 66 15.86 33.74 -28.14
N TYR A 67 16.86 32.87 -27.95
CA TYR A 67 17.33 32.37 -26.65
C TYR A 67 17.77 33.47 -25.67
N SER A 68 18.38 34.57 -26.16
CA SER A 68 18.80 35.70 -25.32
C SER A 68 17.59 36.44 -24.71
N GLN A 69 16.52 36.62 -25.48
CA GLN A 69 15.25 37.18 -25.03
C GLN A 69 14.53 36.22 -24.07
N ALA A 70 14.53 34.91 -24.36
CA ALA A 70 13.99 33.89 -23.47
C ALA A 70 14.69 33.90 -22.10
N LEU A 71 16.04 33.87 -22.09
CA LEU A 71 16.85 33.91 -20.87
C LEU A 71 16.63 35.20 -20.05
N GLN A 72 16.46 36.36 -20.71
CA GLN A 72 16.10 37.59 -20.03
C GLN A 72 14.69 37.51 -19.42
N THR A 73 13.72 37.00 -20.15
CA THR A 73 12.32 36.85 -19.70
C THR A 73 12.22 35.90 -18.50
N LEU A 74 12.87 34.74 -18.56
CA LEU A 74 12.92 33.78 -17.44
C LEU A 74 13.61 34.38 -16.20
N ARG A 75 14.72 35.11 -16.37
CA ARG A 75 15.40 35.79 -15.25
C ARG A 75 14.56 36.90 -14.64
N LEU A 76 13.71 37.58 -15.42
CA LEU A 76 12.73 38.53 -14.91
C LEU A 76 11.59 37.82 -14.17
N LEU A 77 11.03 36.74 -14.73
CA LEU A 77 10.01 35.92 -14.09
C LEU A 77 10.46 35.42 -12.72
N VAL A 78 11.62 34.75 -12.65
CA VAL A 78 12.15 34.16 -11.40
C VAL A 78 12.41 35.22 -10.32
N ARG A 79 12.62 36.48 -10.72
CA ARG A 79 12.83 37.62 -9.82
C ARG A 79 11.54 38.27 -9.32
N HIS A 80 10.50 38.36 -10.16
CA HIS A 80 9.25 39.04 -9.82
C HIS A 80 8.21 38.11 -9.20
N TYR A 81 8.24 36.82 -9.57
CA TYR A 81 7.29 35.80 -9.13
C TYR A 81 8.01 34.63 -8.44
N PRO A 82 8.68 34.86 -7.28
CA PRO A 82 9.51 33.84 -6.63
C PRO A 82 8.72 32.62 -6.10
N ASN A 83 7.39 32.73 -6.01
CA ASN A 83 6.46 31.71 -5.52
C ASN A 83 5.71 30.98 -6.66
N PHE A 84 5.99 31.30 -7.93
CA PHE A 84 5.40 30.65 -9.10
C PHE A 84 5.52 29.12 -8.99
N SER A 85 4.44 28.37 -9.25
CA SER A 85 4.42 26.91 -9.12
C SER A 85 5.53 26.25 -9.96
N ASP A 86 5.66 26.68 -11.21
CA ASP A 86 6.65 26.18 -12.18
C ASP A 86 8.01 26.91 -12.12
N ILE A 87 8.33 27.57 -11.00
CA ILE A 87 9.62 28.26 -10.77
C ILE A 87 10.83 27.35 -11.02
N SER A 88 10.71 26.05 -10.73
CA SER A 88 11.76 25.06 -10.99
C SER A 88 11.97 24.84 -12.49
N LYS A 89 10.90 24.69 -13.28
CA LYS A 89 10.97 24.52 -14.74
C LYS A 89 11.59 25.74 -15.43
N ALA A 90 11.33 26.94 -14.89
CA ALA A 90 11.97 28.18 -15.32
C ALA A 90 13.46 28.23 -14.96
N ARG A 91 13.85 27.79 -13.75
CA ARG A 91 15.26 27.75 -13.31
C ARG A 91 16.10 26.77 -14.12
N THR A 92 15.59 25.57 -14.44
CA THR A 92 16.28 24.60 -15.31
C THR A 92 16.62 25.22 -16.65
N ARG A 93 15.64 25.88 -17.29
CA ARG A 93 15.84 26.58 -18.58
C ARG A 93 16.82 27.76 -18.47
N ILE A 94 16.89 28.47 -17.34
CA ILE A 94 17.92 29.50 -17.12
C ILE A 94 19.32 28.90 -17.09
N SER A 95 19.52 27.73 -16.46
CA SER A 95 20.82 27.04 -16.43
C SER A 95 21.25 26.66 -17.84
N VAL A 96 20.42 25.85 -18.52
CA VAL A 96 20.63 25.35 -19.90
C VAL A 96 20.93 26.50 -20.87
N LEU A 97 20.11 27.56 -20.90
CA LEU A 97 20.33 28.71 -21.79
C LEU A 97 21.53 29.59 -21.40
N SER A 98 22.15 29.37 -20.24
CA SER A 98 23.35 30.10 -19.81
C SER A 98 24.64 29.28 -19.89
N GLU A 99 24.54 27.96 -19.94
CA GLU A 99 25.66 27.02 -19.95
C GLU A 99 25.86 26.42 -21.35
N ALA A 100 24.79 25.99 -22.03
CA ALA A 100 24.82 25.34 -23.36
C ALA A 100 24.70 26.34 -24.54
N VAL A 101 25.29 27.52 -24.42
CA VAL A 101 25.22 28.60 -25.44
C VAL A 101 25.92 28.19 -26.75
N ASP A 102 26.86 27.25 -26.69
CA ASP A 102 27.62 26.73 -27.83
C ASP A 102 27.05 25.43 -28.44
N ALA A 103 26.06 24.79 -27.82
CA ALA A 103 25.48 23.51 -28.26
C ALA A 103 24.75 23.59 -29.63
N GLY A 104 24.53 24.80 -30.14
CA GLY A 104 24.06 25.04 -31.51
C GLY A 104 22.72 24.37 -31.81
N ALA A 105 22.67 23.55 -32.85
CA ALA A 105 21.44 22.87 -33.28
C ALA A 105 20.93 21.80 -32.29
N ALA A 106 21.81 21.24 -31.44
CA ALA A 106 21.44 20.24 -30.43
C ALA A 106 20.58 20.83 -29.30
N LEU A 107 20.63 22.15 -29.08
CA LEU A 107 19.82 22.82 -28.06
C LEU A 107 18.31 22.73 -28.35
N VAL A 108 17.91 22.65 -29.63
CA VAL A 108 16.49 22.58 -30.03
C VAL A 108 15.81 21.28 -29.52
N PRO A 109 16.29 20.07 -29.84
CA PRO A 109 15.68 18.83 -29.32
C PRO A 109 15.79 18.72 -27.79
N TYR A 110 16.80 19.32 -27.15
CA TYR A 110 16.91 19.34 -25.69
C TYR A 110 15.81 20.18 -25.03
N LEU A 111 15.61 21.41 -25.50
CA LEU A 111 14.52 22.27 -25.03
C LEU A 111 13.14 21.68 -25.38
N GLN A 112 13.00 21.04 -26.54
CA GLN A 112 11.80 20.29 -26.91
C GLN A 112 11.50 19.18 -25.88
N ALA A 113 12.51 18.42 -25.46
CA ALA A 113 12.34 17.35 -24.47
C ALA A 113 11.90 17.88 -23.09
N LEU A 114 12.46 19.00 -22.63
CA LEU A 114 12.01 19.65 -21.40
C LEU A 114 10.55 20.11 -21.50
N ASP A 115 10.16 20.72 -22.62
CA ASP A 115 8.79 21.15 -22.88
C ASP A 115 7.80 19.96 -22.99
N GLN A 116 8.22 18.82 -23.53
CA GLN A 116 7.42 17.59 -23.59
C GLN A 116 7.26 16.94 -22.22
N ARG A 117 8.36 16.83 -21.45
CA ARG A 117 8.31 16.34 -20.07
C ARG A 117 7.37 17.19 -19.21
N ASP A 118 7.44 18.51 -19.34
CA ASP A 118 6.61 19.45 -18.57
C ASP A 118 5.12 19.45 -18.97
N ARG A 119 4.75 18.79 -20.08
CA ARG A 119 3.36 18.48 -20.48
C ARG A 119 2.89 17.08 -20.05
N GLY A 120 3.76 16.28 -19.40
CA GLY A 120 3.47 14.88 -19.09
C GLY A 120 3.65 13.93 -20.27
N GLU A 121 4.52 14.26 -21.24
CA GLU A 121 4.80 13.45 -22.43
C GLU A 121 6.18 12.75 -22.37
N PRO A 122 6.48 11.88 -21.37
CA PRO A 122 7.84 11.38 -21.11
C PRO A 122 8.42 10.56 -22.27
N LEU A 123 7.59 9.79 -22.99
CA LEU A 123 8.03 9.04 -24.17
C LEU A 123 8.47 9.97 -25.32
N HIS A 124 7.72 11.05 -25.57
CA HIS A 124 8.10 12.04 -26.58
C HIS A 124 9.36 12.81 -26.18
N ALA A 125 9.54 13.09 -24.89
CA ALA A 125 10.76 13.69 -24.36
C ALA A 125 11.98 12.78 -24.55
N ILE A 126 11.88 11.50 -24.19
CA ILE A 126 12.94 10.49 -24.39
C ILE A 126 13.31 10.38 -25.88
N GLU A 127 12.34 10.35 -26.79
CA GLU A 127 12.63 10.27 -28.23
C GLU A 127 13.28 11.57 -28.77
N SER A 128 12.97 12.74 -28.21
CA SER A 128 13.69 13.98 -28.53
C SER A 128 15.15 13.95 -28.05
N LEU A 129 15.43 13.40 -26.87
CA LEU A 129 16.79 13.22 -26.36
C LEU A 129 17.56 12.14 -27.13
N ARG A 130 16.90 11.04 -27.51
CA ARG A 130 17.46 10.00 -28.39
C ARG A 130 17.91 10.58 -29.73
N ARG A 131 17.08 11.41 -30.36
CA ARG A 131 17.42 12.12 -31.61
C ARG A 131 18.59 13.07 -31.42
N LEU A 132 18.66 13.81 -30.29
CA LEU A 132 19.82 14.64 -29.96
C LEU A 132 21.13 13.83 -29.95
N ILE A 133 21.14 12.71 -29.22
CA ILE A 133 22.32 11.84 -29.08
C ILE A 133 22.74 11.22 -30.43
N ALA A 134 21.78 10.87 -31.28
CA ALA A 134 22.03 10.27 -32.59
C ALA A 134 22.50 11.29 -33.65
N ASP A 135 21.86 12.46 -33.73
CA ASP A 135 22.11 13.48 -34.75
C ASP A 135 23.31 14.37 -34.39
N TYR A 136 23.59 14.56 -33.09
CA TYR A 136 24.64 15.46 -32.57
C TYR A 136 25.58 14.78 -31.56
N PRO A 137 26.23 13.63 -31.88
CA PRO A 137 27.03 12.84 -30.93
C PRO A 137 28.32 13.53 -30.42
N ASN A 138 28.67 14.70 -30.95
CA ASN A 138 29.79 15.54 -30.47
C ASN A 138 29.30 16.81 -29.74
N SER A 139 28.01 16.90 -29.38
CA SER A 139 27.45 18.06 -28.68
C SER A 139 27.89 18.11 -27.22
N THR A 140 27.95 19.32 -26.66
CA THR A 140 28.10 19.57 -25.22
C THR A 140 26.88 19.13 -24.38
N LEU A 141 25.77 18.73 -25.02
CA LEU A 141 24.53 18.26 -24.38
C LEU A 141 24.35 16.72 -24.39
N VAL A 142 25.36 15.92 -24.75
CA VAL A 142 25.19 14.45 -24.83
C VAL A 142 25.07 13.82 -23.43
N ASP A 143 25.86 14.24 -22.44
CA ASP A 143 25.68 13.77 -21.05
C ASP A 143 24.42 14.36 -20.39
N ASP A 144 24.07 15.62 -20.65
CA ASP A 144 22.77 16.19 -20.28
C ASP A 144 21.60 15.33 -20.80
N ALA A 145 21.66 14.90 -22.07
CA ALA A 145 20.60 14.14 -22.70
C ALA A 145 20.51 12.69 -22.19
N LEU A 146 21.65 12.04 -21.97
CA LEU A 146 21.71 10.70 -21.37
C LEU A 146 21.21 10.73 -19.91
N TYR A 147 21.65 11.70 -19.11
CA TYR A 147 21.21 11.85 -17.73
C TYR A 147 19.72 12.19 -17.63
N LEU A 148 19.23 13.15 -18.42
CA LEU A 148 17.81 13.51 -18.42
C LEU A 148 16.92 12.35 -18.91
N SER A 149 17.38 11.56 -19.89
CA SER A 149 16.66 10.35 -20.32
C SER A 149 16.54 9.33 -19.18
N ALA A 150 17.63 9.09 -18.44
CA ALA A 150 17.60 8.20 -17.28
C ALA A 150 16.70 8.74 -16.16
N TYR A 151 16.77 10.05 -15.88
CA TYR A 151 15.95 10.73 -14.89
C TYR A 151 14.44 10.62 -15.18
N ILE A 152 14.05 10.79 -16.46
CA ILE A 152 12.66 10.60 -16.91
C ILE A 152 12.23 9.14 -16.72
N GLN A 153 13.08 8.18 -17.09
CA GLN A 153 12.76 6.77 -16.91
C GLN A 153 12.55 6.39 -15.43
N VAL A 154 13.35 6.92 -14.50
CA VAL A 154 13.18 6.65 -13.06
C VAL A 154 11.96 7.35 -12.45
N LEU A 155 11.73 8.64 -12.72
CA LEU A 155 10.72 9.42 -11.98
C LEU A 155 9.38 9.61 -12.70
N ASP A 156 9.35 9.63 -14.03
CA ASP A 156 8.11 9.90 -14.79
C ASP A 156 7.49 8.60 -15.36
N ARG A 157 8.22 7.48 -15.33
CA ARG A 157 7.81 6.20 -15.93
C ARG A 157 8.08 4.95 -15.10
N TYR A 158 8.91 5.04 -14.06
CA TYR A 158 9.34 3.91 -13.20
C TYR A 158 10.03 2.75 -13.95
N ASP A 159 10.65 3.04 -15.11
CA ASP A 159 11.44 2.09 -15.91
C ASP A 159 12.91 2.10 -15.44
N PHE A 160 13.13 1.55 -14.25
CA PHE A 160 14.44 1.46 -13.61
C PHE A 160 15.45 0.66 -14.45
N ALA A 161 14.97 -0.35 -15.18
CA ALA A 161 15.81 -1.23 -16.00
C ALA A 161 16.34 -0.55 -17.28
N ALA A 162 15.58 0.37 -17.89
CA ALA A 162 16.10 1.22 -18.97
C ALA A 162 16.94 2.38 -18.44
N ALA A 163 16.61 2.94 -17.27
CA ALA A 163 17.43 3.95 -16.62
C ALA A 163 18.86 3.45 -16.38
N LEU A 164 19.04 2.23 -15.86
CA LEU A 164 20.36 1.62 -15.68
C LEU A 164 21.18 1.52 -16.97
N LYS A 165 20.55 1.17 -18.10
CA LYS A 165 21.22 1.10 -19.42
C LYS A 165 21.71 2.48 -19.89
N LEU A 166 20.89 3.52 -19.69
CA LEU A 166 21.24 4.91 -20.02
C LEU A 166 22.35 5.45 -19.10
N LEU A 167 22.33 5.08 -17.83
CA LEU A 167 23.37 5.42 -16.85
C LEU A 167 24.69 4.69 -17.14
N GLU A 168 24.66 3.43 -17.58
CA GLU A 168 25.85 2.74 -18.04
C GLU A 168 26.46 3.43 -19.27
N MET A 169 25.64 3.80 -20.26
CA MET A 169 26.08 4.57 -21.43
C MET A 169 26.72 5.91 -21.04
N LEU A 170 26.08 6.67 -20.14
CA LEU A 170 26.61 7.91 -19.56
C LEU A 170 27.99 7.69 -18.89
N LYS A 171 28.11 6.62 -18.10
CA LYS A 171 29.32 6.25 -17.35
C LYS A 171 30.47 5.81 -18.26
N GLN A 172 30.16 5.12 -19.36
CA GLN A 172 31.14 4.69 -20.37
C GLN A 172 31.62 5.87 -21.25
N GLN A 173 30.71 6.76 -21.66
CA GLN A 173 31.02 7.85 -22.61
C GLN A 173 31.55 9.12 -21.91
N HIS A 174 31.02 9.46 -20.73
CA HIS A 174 31.34 10.66 -19.98
C HIS A 174 31.76 10.36 -18.51
N PRO A 175 32.78 9.50 -18.27
CA PRO A 175 33.17 9.02 -16.93
C PRO A 175 33.62 10.11 -15.93
N SER A 176 33.80 11.35 -16.39
CA SER A 176 34.13 12.53 -15.58
C SER A 176 33.30 13.76 -15.98
N GLY A 177 32.13 13.56 -16.60
CA GLY A 177 31.17 14.63 -16.93
C GLY A 177 30.47 15.19 -15.69
N SER A 178 29.73 16.29 -15.87
CA SER A 178 29.03 17.00 -14.80
C SER A 178 28.06 16.11 -14.01
N TYR A 179 27.51 15.09 -14.69
CA TYR A 179 26.53 14.16 -14.16
C TYR A 179 27.11 12.91 -13.49
N ALA A 180 28.44 12.73 -13.41
CA ALA A 180 29.03 11.49 -12.90
C ALA A 180 28.56 11.10 -11.48
N ASP A 181 28.56 12.05 -10.53
CA ASP A 181 28.07 11.81 -9.16
C ASP A 181 26.54 11.63 -9.09
N ALA A 182 25.81 12.34 -9.96
CA ALA A 182 24.35 12.29 -10.04
C ALA A 182 23.85 10.98 -10.68
N GLY A 183 24.62 10.44 -11.63
CA GLY A 183 24.41 9.16 -12.27
C GLY A 183 24.73 8.00 -11.32
N ASP A 184 25.86 8.04 -10.61
CA ASP A 184 26.17 7.08 -9.53
C ASP A 184 25.05 7.03 -8.47
N TYR A 185 24.44 8.17 -8.15
CA TYR A 185 23.31 8.23 -7.22
C TYR A 185 22.01 7.65 -7.81
N LEU A 186 21.69 7.97 -9.06
CA LEU A 186 20.48 7.48 -9.74
C LEU A 186 20.56 5.98 -10.09
N GLU A 187 21.77 5.46 -10.32
CA GLU A 187 22.08 4.03 -10.48
C GLU A 187 21.74 3.27 -9.19
N ALA A 188 22.21 3.78 -8.05
CA ALA A 188 21.92 3.22 -6.75
C ALA A 188 20.41 3.25 -6.38
N ILE A 189 19.68 4.30 -6.78
CA ILE A 189 18.21 4.38 -6.64
C ILE A 189 17.53 3.32 -7.51
N SER A 190 17.93 3.20 -8.78
CA SER A 190 17.31 2.26 -9.73
C SER A 190 17.50 0.80 -9.26
N LEU A 191 18.71 0.46 -8.79
CA LEU A 191 19.00 -0.83 -8.17
C LEU A 191 18.15 -1.09 -6.91
N GLU A 192 17.85 -0.06 -6.11
CA GLU A 192 17.03 -0.20 -4.91
C GLU A 192 15.55 -0.47 -5.24
N GLN A 193 14.99 0.26 -6.21
CA GLN A 193 13.58 0.08 -6.60
C GLN A 193 13.35 -1.26 -7.33
N MET A 194 14.37 -1.80 -8.01
CA MET A 194 14.38 -3.17 -8.55
C MET A 194 14.68 -4.26 -7.48
N GLY A 195 14.66 -3.90 -6.19
CA GLY A 195 14.87 -4.83 -5.09
C GLY A 195 16.29 -5.40 -4.96
N HIS A 196 17.26 -4.89 -5.73
CA HIS A 196 18.66 -5.34 -5.70
C HIS A 196 19.43 -4.71 -4.50
N THR A 197 18.89 -4.82 -3.28
CA THR A 197 19.29 -4.05 -2.08
C THR A 197 20.80 -4.04 -1.83
N ARG A 198 21.49 -5.19 -1.97
CA ARG A 198 22.96 -5.27 -1.81
C ARG A 198 23.73 -4.51 -2.87
N GLN A 199 23.25 -4.47 -4.11
CA GLN A 199 23.89 -3.72 -5.20
C GLN A 199 23.71 -2.22 -4.97
N ALA A 200 22.50 -1.78 -4.61
CA ALA A 200 22.22 -0.40 -4.20
C ALA A 200 23.08 0.05 -3.00
N GLN A 201 23.18 -0.78 -1.95
CA GLN A 201 24.04 -0.52 -0.79
C GLN A 201 25.51 -0.35 -1.20
N LEU A 202 26.04 -1.20 -2.08
CA LEU A 202 27.40 -1.07 -2.60
C LEU A 202 27.60 0.19 -3.45
N ALA A 203 26.61 0.56 -4.28
CA ALA A 203 26.65 1.77 -5.09
C ALA A 203 26.63 3.06 -4.23
N PHE A 204 25.71 3.17 -3.26
CA PHE A 204 25.72 4.28 -2.31
C PHE A 204 26.99 4.30 -1.45
N MET A 205 27.54 3.14 -1.05
CA MET A 205 28.83 3.08 -0.36
C MET A 205 29.97 3.61 -1.24
N SER A 206 30.01 3.23 -2.52
CA SER A 206 30.99 3.74 -3.50
C SER A 206 30.91 5.27 -3.61
N LEU A 207 29.70 5.84 -3.77
CA LEU A 207 29.50 7.29 -3.86
C LEU A 207 29.89 8.02 -2.58
N ARG A 208 29.47 7.55 -1.39
CA ARG A 208 29.89 8.14 -0.11
C ARG A 208 31.42 8.11 0.05
N ASP A 209 32.04 7.01 -0.33
CA ASP A 209 33.49 6.83 -0.21
C ASP A 209 34.26 7.69 -1.24
N LYS A 210 33.74 7.85 -2.46
CA LYS A 210 34.19 8.80 -3.50
C LYS A 210 34.27 10.24 -2.97
N HIS A 211 33.36 10.62 -2.05
CA HIS A 211 33.35 11.95 -1.42
C HIS A 211 33.93 12.00 0.02
N THR A 212 34.41 10.88 0.56
CA THR A 212 35.10 10.83 1.86
C THR A 212 36.55 11.37 1.73
N ALA A 213 37.00 12.18 2.68
CA ALA A 213 38.37 12.64 2.81
C ALA A 213 39.21 11.85 3.82
N LEU A 214 38.57 11.38 4.89
CA LEU A 214 39.21 10.60 5.95
C LEU A 214 38.23 9.54 6.45
N ALA A 215 38.66 8.28 6.45
CA ALA A 215 38.01 7.19 7.14
C ALA A 215 38.84 6.81 8.37
N LEU A 216 38.16 6.56 9.49
CA LEU A 216 38.76 6.21 10.78
C LEU A 216 38.22 4.85 11.27
N PRO A 217 38.88 4.21 12.26
CA PRO A 217 38.33 3.05 12.95
C PRO A 217 36.91 3.31 13.50
N PHE A 218 36.16 2.23 13.74
CA PHE A 218 34.77 2.26 14.25
C PHE A 218 33.75 2.95 13.32
N GLY A 219 34.07 3.09 12.02
CA GLY A 219 33.12 3.52 10.99
C GLY A 219 33.02 5.04 10.78
N TYR A 220 33.67 5.85 11.60
CA TYR A 220 33.70 7.31 11.44
C TYR A 220 34.33 7.71 10.10
N ARG A 221 33.62 8.56 9.35
CA ARG A 221 34.03 9.08 8.05
C ARG A 221 33.79 10.59 8.00
N TRP A 222 34.64 11.31 7.26
CA TRP A 222 34.55 12.75 7.11
C TRP A 222 34.47 13.13 5.62
N PRO A 223 33.53 13.99 5.20
CA PRO A 223 33.42 14.43 3.81
C PRO A 223 34.58 15.34 3.39
N LYS A 224 34.87 15.37 2.08
CA LYS A 224 35.78 16.34 1.47
C LYS A 224 35.27 17.77 1.68
N GLY A 225 36.19 18.73 1.74
CA GLY A 225 35.92 20.09 2.21
C GLY A 225 35.02 20.96 1.31
N ASN A 226 34.76 20.57 0.07
CA ASN A 226 33.95 21.34 -0.88
C ASN A 226 32.44 21.03 -0.75
N VAL A 227 31.59 21.96 -1.19
CA VAL A 227 30.12 21.88 -1.02
C VAL A 227 29.51 20.67 -1.75
N MET A 228 29.93 20.38 -2.98
CA MET A 228 29.35 19.30 -3.78
C MET A 228 29.68 17.91 -3.20
N SER A 229 30.91 17.71 -2.72
CA SER A 229 31.28 16.48 -2.02
C SER A 229 30.55 16.31 -0.69
N ARG A 230 30.24 17.39 0.04
CA ARG A 230 29.35 17.29 1.22
C ARG A 230 27.95 16.87 0.79
N TYR A 231 27.36 17.55 -0.20
CA TYR A 231 26.02 17.21 -0.70
C TYR A 231 25.87 15.73 -1.08
N TRP A 232 26.78 15.18 -1.90
CA TRP A 232 26.73 13.77 -2.28
C TRP A 232 27.08 12.81 -1.14
N TYR A 233 28.01 13.18 -0.26
CA TYR A 233 28.30 12.40 0.95
C TYR A 233 27.06 12.27 1.85
N GLU A 234 26.37 13.38 2.15
CA GLU A 234 25.18 13.36 3.01
C GLU A 234 24.02 12.58 2.34
N ARG A 235 23.79 12.77 1.03
CA ARG A 235 22.72 12.04 0.31
C ARG A 235 22.97 10.54 0.24
N ALA A 236 24.22 10.11 0.00
CA ALA A 236 24.59 8.71 -0.02
C ALA A 236 24.57 8.10 1.39
N ASN A 237 25.08 8.82 2.40
CA ASN A 237 25.08 8.35 3.78
C ASN A 237 23.65 8.24 4.36
N GLY A 238 22.79 9.23 4.12
CA GLY A 238 21.40 9.23 4.59
C GLY A 238 20.56 8.06 4.02
N ARG A 239 20.73 7.70 2.73
CA ARG A 239 20.05 6.50 2.20
C ARG A 239 20.68 5.21 2.69
N LEU A 240 22.00 5.16 2.89
CA LEU A 240 22.64 4.02 3.56
C LEU A 240 22.10 3.81 4.98
N GLU A 241 21.80 4.86 5.72
CA GLU A 241 21.19 4.72 7.05
C GLU A 241 19.78 4.11 6.96
N ILE A 242 18.95 4.52 6.00
CA ILE A 242 17.63 3.94 5.73
C ILE A 242 17.76 2.45 5.33
N LEU A 243 18.60 2.13 4.35
CA LEU A 243 18.86 0.75 3.90
C LEU A 243 19.41 -0.15 5.02
N ASN A 244 20.31 0.37 5.84
CA ASN A 244 20.90 -0.34 6.99
C ASN A 244 19.96 -0.42 8.21
N LEU A 245 18.82 0.27 8.19
CA LEU A 245 17.72 0.07 9.12
C LEU A 245 16.77 -1.01 8.59
N GLN A 246 16.34 -0.91 7.32
CA GLN A 246 15.50 -1.94 6.69
C GLN A 246 16.13 -3.33 6.79
N LEU A 247 17.42 -3.48 6.44
CA LEU A 247 18.16 -4.75 6.56
C LEU A 247 18.37 -5.25 8.01
N LYS A 248 17.86 -4.55 9.02
CA LYS A 248 17.85 -4.97 10.44
C LYS A 248 16.44 -5.16 11.01
N SER A 249 15.43 -4.49 10.45
CA SER A 249 14.02 -4.64 10.83
C SER A 249 13.28 -5.65 9.95
N ALA A 250 13.82 -5.98 8.79
CA ALA A 250 13.29 -6.98 7.86
C ALA A 250 13.04 -8.34 8.55
N SER A 251 11.92 -8.96 8.19
CA SER A 251 11.42 -10.17 8.84
C SER A 251 12.13 -11.41 8.32
N ALA A 252 12.94 -12.02 9.16
CA ALA A 252 13.80 -13.15 8.77
C ALA A 252 13.11 -14.50 9.00
N ILE A 253 13.12 -15.38 7.99
CA ILE A 253 12.72 -16.78 8.12
C ILE A 253 13.81 -17.54 8.87
N LYS A 254 13.45 -18.18 9.99
CA LYS A 254 14.33 -19.10 10.73
C LYS A 254 14.17 -20.54 10.28
N THR A 255 12.92 -20.99 10.18
CA THR A 255 12.57 -22.35 9.74
C THR A 255 11.26 -22.31 8.96
N GLN A 256 11.23 -23.06 7.85
CA GLN A 256 10.07 -23.22 6.98
C GLN A 256 9.83 -24.71 6.80
N ARG A 257 8.59 -25.17 7.01
CA ARG A 257 8.20 -26.57 6.83
C ARG A 257 6.78 -26.66 6.28
N ILE A 258 6.65 -27.29 5.12
CA ILE A 258 5.35 -27.67 4.57
C ILE A 258 5.01 -29.07 5.09
N THR A 259 3.83 -29.21 5.67
CA THR A 259 3.30 -30.47 6.22
C THR A 259 2.39 -31.15 5.18
N ALA A 260 2.11 -32.44 5.34
CA ALA A 260 1.43 -33.31 4.36
C ALA A 260 -0.05 -32.98 4.04
N GLY A 261 -0.53 -31.78 4.38
CA GLY A 261 -1.85 -31.24 4.05
C GLY A 261 -1.81 -29.78 3.56
N GLY A 262 -0.66 -29.30 3.06
CA GLY A 262 -0.50 -27.92 2.59
C GLY A 262 -0.33 -26.87 3.70
N ILE A 263 -0.39 -27.28 4.97
CA ILE A 263 -0.11 -26.42 6.12
C ILE A 263 1.38 -26.05 6.13
N LEU A 264 1.66 -24.76 6.23
CA LEU A 264 2.98 -24.15 6.31
C LEU A 264 3.27 -23.78 7.77
N GLU A 265 4.13 -24.55 8.44
CA GLU A 265 4.76 -24.13 9.70
C GLU A 265 5.91 -23.18 9.35
N LEU A 266 5.88 -21.95 9.88
CA LEU A 266 6.85 -20.90 9.57
C LEU A 266 7.29 -20.19 10.86
N SER A 267 8.55 -20.34 11.24
CA SER A 267 9.15 -19.59 12.35
C SER A 267 9.84 -18.35 11.79
N ILE A 268 9.40 -17.17 12.21
CA ILE A 268 9.93 -15.87 11.78
C ILE A 268 10.49 -15.08 12.96
N ASN A 269 11.40 -14.15 12.67
CA ASN A 269 11.75 -13.07 13.58
C ASN A 269 11.20 -11.74 13.07
N ILE A 270 10.49 -10.99 13.92
CA ILE A 270 10.04 -9.61 13.65
C ILE A 270 10.70 -8.71 14.70
N ALA A 271 11.55 -7.78 14.25
CA ALA A 271 12.21 -6.77 15.11
C ALA A 271 12.93 -7.32 16.37
N GLY A 272 13.36 -8.59 16.36
CA GLY A 272 14.00 -9.27 17.48
C GLY A 272 13.11 -10.29 18.22
N VAL A 273 11.79 -10.26 18.05
CA VAL A 273 10.84 -11.23 18.64
C VAL A 273 10.61 -12.41 17.70
N ASP A 274 10.57 -13.63 18.23
CA ASP A 274 10.29 -14.85 17.46
C ASP A 274 8.81 -15.23 17.52
N TYR A 275 8.23 -15.53 16.36
CA TYR A 275 6.86 -16.06 16.24
C TYR A 275 6.87 -17.36 15.43
N ASP A 276 6.30 -18.42 16.01
CA ASP A 276 5.94 -19.65 15.29
C ASP A 276 4.54 -19.48 14.71
N LEU A 277 4.41 -19.51 13.38
CA LEU A 277 3.13 -19.37 12.68
C LEU A 277 2.67 -20.72 12.11
N VAL A 278 1.36 -20.94 12.15
CA VAL A 278 0.69 -22.05 11.47
C VAL A 278 -0.18 -21.42 10.37
N LEU A 279 0.23 -21.59 9.12
CA LEU A 279 -0.31 -20.91 7.95
C LEU A 279 -0.93 -21.91 6.96
N THR A 280 -1.93 -21.45 6.21
CA THR A 280 -2.60 -22.21 5.14
C THR A 280 -2.92 -21.30 3.94
N PRO A 281 -3.08 -21.85 2.73
CA PRO A 281 -3.41 -21.04 1.55
C PRO A 281 -4.66 -20.19 1.79
N SER A 282 -4.54 -18.88 1.57
CA SER A 282 -5.59 -17.93 1.94
C SER A 282 -6.85 -18.18 1.13
N PRO A 283 -8.03 -18.32 1.77
CA PRO A 283 -9.31 -18.45 1.07
C PRO A 283 -9.64 -17.25 0.16
N LEU A 284 -8.98 -16.10 0.37
CA LEU A 284 -9.03 -14.93 -0.51
C LEU A 284 -8.81 -15.28 -1.98
N THR A 285 -7.75 -16.03 -2.32
CA THR A 285 -7.36 -16.29 -3.72
C THR A 285 -7.87 -17.64 -4.25
N ARG A 286 -8.91 -18.21 -3.62
CA ARG A 286 -9.45 -19.52 -4.00
C ARG A 286 -10.44 -19.41 -5.15
N GLY A 287 -10.07 -19.92 -6.31
CA GLY A 287 -10.92 -19.91 -7.51
C GLY A 287 -10.83 -18.62 -8.32
N THR A 288 -9.95 -17.69 -7.93
CA THR A 288 -9.62 -16.47 -8.66
C THR A 288 -9.28 -16.77 -10.12
N SER A 289 -9.90 -16.01 -11.02
CA SER A 289 -9.49 -15.94 -12.43
C SER A 289 -8.33 -14.95 -12.58
N TRP A 290 -7.27 -15.36 -13.28
CA TRP A 290 -6.08 -14.56 -13.50
C TRP A 290 -6.00 -14.22 -14.99
N ARG A 291 -5.96 -12.93 -15.35
CA ARG A 291 -5.96 -12.46 -16.73
C ARG A 291 -4.92 -11.39 -17.00
N ASP A 292 -4.43 -11.35 -18.23
CA ASP A 292 -3.68 -10.21 -18.76
C ASP A 292 -4.60 -9.16 -19.41
N GLY A 293 -4.03 -8.02 -19.83
CA GLY A 293 -4.77 -6.93 -20.47
C GLY A 293 -5.55 -7.30 -21.76
N SER A 294 -5.21 -8.41 -22.42
CA SER A 294 -5.97 -8.94 -23.57
C SER A 294 -7.23 -9.71 -23.17
N LEU A 295 -7.36 -10.03 -21.87
CA LEU A 295 -8.34 -10.93 -21.23
C LEU A 295 -8.10 -12.43 -21.44
N GLU A 296 -6.93 -12.84 -21.93
CA GLU A 296 -6.53 -14.26 -21.96
C GLU A 296 -6.23 -14.76 -20.52
N ASP A 297 -6.60 -16.02 -20.25
CA ASP A 297 -6.32 -16.70 -18.97
C ASP A 297 -4.80 -16.93 -18.83
N ILE A 298 -4.21 -16.47 -17.72
CA ILE A 298 -2.80 -16.70 -17.39
C ILE A 298 -2.66 -17.71 -16.22
N GLU A 299 -1.47 -18.30 -16.07
CA GLU A 299 -1.19 -19.13 -14.89
C GLU A 299 -1.25 -18.26 -13.61
N PRO A 300 -1.74 -18.81 -12.47
CA PRO A 300 -1.69 -18.11 -11.19
C PRO A 300 -0.25 -17.67 -10.86
N PRO A 301 -0.05 -16.48 -10.26
CA PRO A 301 1.28 -15.96 -9.97
C PRO A 301 2.05 -16.89 -9.04
N ALA A 302 3.39 -16.86 -9.13
CA ALA A 302 4.31 -17.63 -8.28
C ALA A 302 4.38 -17.11 -6.82
N VAL A 303 3.27 -16.61 -6.31
CA VAL A 303 3.10 -15.84 -5.08
C VAL A 303 2.19 -16.61 -4.13
N GLY A 304 2.73 -17.05 -2.99
CA GLY A 304 1.97 -17.74 -1.97
C GLY A 304 1.22 -16.75 -1.07
N VAL A 305 -0.10 -16.67 -1.23
CA VAL A 305 -0.99 -15.90 -0.33
C VAL A 305 -1.49 -16.82 0.78
N PHE A 306 -1.23 -16.46 2.04
CA PHE A 306 -1.49 -17.30 3.22
C PHE A 306 -2.29 -16.57 4.31
N ALA A 307 -3.11 -17.34 5.03
CA ALA A 307 -3.80 -16.94 6.24
C ALA A 307 -3.54 -17.98 7.36
N GLY A 308 -3.52 -17.56 8.62
CA GLY A 308 -3.25 -18.45 9.74
C GLY A 308 -3.20 -17.75 11.10
N VAL A 309 -2.52 -18.36 12.06
CA VAL A 309 -2.42 -17.89 13.46
C VAL A 309 -1.02 -18.11 14.06
N VAL A 310 -0.70 -17.42 15.16
CA VAL A 310 0.47 -17.71 16.00
C VAL A 310 0.20 -18.98 16.82
N LYS A 311 1.19 -19.89 16.84
CA LYS A 311 1.09 -21.22 17.46
C LYS A 311 0.81 -21.10 18.96
N GLY A 312 -0.36 -21.60 19.38
CA GLY A 312 -0.82 -21.54 20.78
C GLY A 312 -1.61 -20.28 21.15
N GLN A 313 -1.78 -19.30 20.25
CA GLN A 313 -2.61 -18.11 20.48
C GLN A 313 -3.81 -18.09 19.52
N SER A 314 -4.92 -18.73 19.91
CA SER A 314 -6.12 -18.86 19.04
C SER A 314 -6.88 -17.56 18.77
N ALA A 315 -6.54 -16.46 19.46
CA ALA A 315 -7.07 -15.12 19.21
C ALA A 315 -6.13 -14.23 18.36
N SER A 316 -4.96 -14.76 17.98
CA SER A 316 -4.07 -14.09 17.02
C SER A 316 -4.49 -14.40 15.59
N TRP A 317 -4.12 -13.55 14.63
CA TRP A 317 -4.23 -13.86 13.21
C TRP A 317 -2.99 -13.42 12.44
N ALA A 318 -2.72 -14.10 11.33
CA ALA A 318 -1.67 -13.77 10.39
C ALA A 318 -2.25 -13.68 8.96
N ARG A 319 -1.75 -12.72 8.19
CA ARG A 319 -2.02 -12.53 6.76
C ARG A 319 -0.71 -12.23 6.08
N ILE A 320 -0.25 -13.14 5.22
CA ILE A 320 1.12 -13.17 4.71
C ILE A 320 1.10 -13.40 3.20
N VAL A 321 1.96 -12.68 2.49
CA VAL A 321 2.27 -12.91 1.08
C VAL A 321 3.77 -13.21 0.93
N PHE A 322 4.06 -14.29 0.22
CA PHE A 322 5.41 -14.82 0.01
C PHE A 322 5.72 -14.89 -1.49
N SER A 323 6.71 -14.10 -1.94
CA SER A 323 7.18 -14.07 -3.33
C SER A 323 8.68 -14.36 -3.36
N GLU A 324 9.09 -15.40 -4.11
CA GLU A 324 10.41 -16.05 -4.15
C GLU A 324 11.01 -16.44 -2.78
N SER A 325 11.45 -15.44 -2.01
CA SER A 325 12.08 -15.55 -0.69
C SER A 325 11.74 -14.35 0.22
N THR A 326 10.91 -13.41 -0.26
CA THR A 326 10.48 -12.22 0.47
C THR A 326 9.17 -12.47 1.22
N LEU A 327 9.04 -11.88 2.40
CA LEU A 327 7.81 -11.86 3.19
C LEU A 327 7.24 -10.44 3.25
N SER A 328 5.93 -10.36 3.10
CA SER A 328 5.12 -9.17 3.37
C SER A 328 3.82 -9.59 4.07
N GLY A 329 3.19 -8.67 4.81
CA GLY A 329 1.94 -8.93 5.51
C GLY A 329 1.93 -8.42 6.95
N VAL A 330 0.99 -8.92 7.74
CA VAL A 330 0.77 -8.53 9.15
C VAL A 330 0.52 -9.78 10.01
N VAL A 331 1.08 -9.77 11.22
CA VAL A 331 0.71 -10.66 12.33
C VAL A 331 0.06 -9.81 13.41
N PHE A 332 -1.19 -10.10 13.75
CA PHE A 332 -1.92 -9.51 14.87
C PHE A 332 -1.87 -10.47 16.07
N VAL A 333 -1.36 -10.01 17.20
CA VAL A 333 -1.10 -10.83 18.38
C VAL A 333 -1.16 -9.98 19.65
N GLU A 334 -1.75 -10.49 20.72
CA GLU A 334 -1.91 -9.80 22.03
C GLU A 334 -2.55 -8.38 21.98
N GLY A 335 -3.18 -8.02 20.85
CA GLY A 335 -3.78 -6.70 20.62
C GLY A 335 -2.90 -5.72 19.84
N GLU A 336 -1.69 -6.11 19.41
CA GLU A 336 -0.81 -5.30 18.58
C GLU A 336 -0.64 -5.87 17.16
N GLN A 337 -0.41 -4.99 16.19
CA GLN A 337 -0.14 -5.33 14.78
C GLN A 337 1.36 -5.27 14.51
N HIS A 338 1.93 -6.37 14.03
CA HIS A 338 3.35 -6.51 13.68
C HIS A 338 3.49 -6.74 12.18
N TYR A 339 4.00 -5.70 11.50
CA TYR A 339 4.19 -5.71 10.05
C TYR A 339 5.41 -6.53 9.64
N LEU A 340 5.24 -7.40 8.64
CA LEU A 340 6.33 -8.12 8.00
C LEU A 340 7.01 -7.21 6.98
N GLN A 341 8.29 -6.92 7.20
CA GLN A 341 9.08 -6.02 6.37
C GLN A 341 10.01 -6.83 5.45
N PRO A 342 9.98 -6.63 4.12
CA PRO A 342 10.93 -7.30 3.23
C PRO A 342 12.34 -6.68 3.35
N GLU A 343 13.38 -7.42 2.94
CA GLU A 343 14.76 -6.93 2.85
C GLU A 343 14.98 -5.87 1.73
N ASN A 344 13.95 -5.52 0.97
CA ASN A 344 14.01 -4.55 -0.11
C ASN A 344 13.14 -3.31 0.18
N LEU A 345 13.36 -2.26 -0.62
CA LEU A 345 12.64 -0.99 -0.57
C LEU A 345 12.06 -0.65 -1.96
N MET A 346 11.44 -1.65 -2.59
CA MET A 346 10.69 -1.47 -3.85
C MET A 346 9.45 -0.61 -3.58
N GLY A 347 9.00 0.15 -4.58
CA GLY A 347 7.86 1.05 -4.42
C GLY A 347 8.10 2.19 -3.40
N THR A 348 9.33 2.68 -3.27
CA THR A 348 9.71 3.77 -2.35
C THR A 348 10.29 5.00 -3.08
N ILE A 349 10.04 5.14 -4.38
CA ILE A 349 10.62 6.20 -5.21
C ILE A 349 10.16 7.61 -4.78
N ASP A 350 8.97 7.75 -4.20
CA ASP A 350 8.42 9.04 -3.74
C ASP A 350 9.26 9.73 -2.66
N TYR A 351 10.05 9.00 -1.85
CA TYR A 351 11.00 9.60 -0.91
C TYR A 351 12.14 10.37 -1.60
N TYR A 352 12.34 10.18 -2.90
CA TYR A 352 13.34 10.88 -3.70
C TYR A 352 12.79 12.12 -4.43
N GLN A 353 11.47 12.22 -4.58
CA GLN A 353 10.84 13.40 -5.15
C GLN A 353 10.99 14.59 -4.18
N PRO A 354 11.37 15.79 -4.67
CA PRO A 354 11.41 16.97 -3.82
C PRO A 354 9.97 17.38 -3.46
N ALA A 355 9.55 17.03 -2.24
CA ALA A 355 8.19 17.25 -1.73
C ALA A 355 7.63 18.62 -2.15
N SER A 356 6.58 18.61 -2.98
CA SER A 356 5.99 19.81 -3.54
C SER A 356 5.45 20.71 -2.43
N ARG A 357 6.13 21.83 -2.17
CA ARG A 357 5.71 22.84 -1.19
C ARG A 357 4.62 23.75 -1.75
N SER A 358 3.60 23.14 -2.35
CA SER A 358 2.34 23.78 -2.75
C SER A 358 1.20 23.48 -1.77
N SER A 359 1.53 23.33 -0.48
CA SER A 359 0.53 23.48 0.58
C SER A 359 0.15 24.96 0.68
N THR A 360 -0.85 25.35 -0.11
CA THR A 360 -1.38 26.72 -0.13
C THR A 360 -2.12 26.99 1.17
N VAL A 361 -1.39 27.46 2.18
CA VAL A 361 -1.95 27.76 3.52
C VAL A 361 -2.83 29.01 3.46
N VAL A 362 -4.09 28.83 3.08
CA VAL A 362 -5.14 29.84 3.19
C VAL A 362 -5.43 30.06 4.68
N ARG A 363 -4.87 31.14 5.24
CA ARG A 363 -5.16 31.55 6.62
C ARG A 363 -6.56 32.17 6.71
N SER A 364 -7.51 31.41 7.24
CA SER A 364 -8.76 31.98 7.75
C SER A 364 -8.49 32.92 8.93
N SER A 365 -9.40 33.89 9.15
CA SER A 365 -9.25 34.95 10.14
C SER A 365 -9.39 34.51 11.61
N ASP A 366 -9.75 33.26 11.89
CA ASP A 366 -9.80 32.69 13.25
C ASP A 366 -8.54 31.89 13.65
N GLY A 367 -7.67 31.57 12.68
CA GLY A 367 -6.43 30.81 12.91
C GLY A 367 -6.58 29.29 12.79
N SER A 368 -7.75 28.75 12.44
CA SER A 368 -7.90 27.35 12.05
C SER A 368 -7.19 27.03 10.73
N VAL A 369 -6.74 25.79 10.57
CA VAL A 369 -6.24 25.24 9.30
C VAL A 369 -7.29 24.28 8.78
N ARG A 370 -7.79 24.52 7.56
CA ARG A 370 -8.61 23.59 6.81
C ARG A 370 -7.95 23.31 5.47
N VAL A 371 -7.94 22.04 5.07
CA VAL A 371 -7.78 21.64 3.67
C VAL A 371 -9.21 21.49 3.16
N GLU A 372 -9.60 22.36 2.22
CA GLU A 372 -10.93 22.33 1.61
C GLU A 372 -10.79 21.57 0.28
N GLY A 373 -11.27 20.32 0.27
CA GLY A 373 -10.94 19.36 -0.78
C GLY A 373 -11.86 18.14 -0.84
N ASP A 374 -13.07 18.23 -0.28
CA ASP A 374 -14.12 17.23 -0.48
C ASP A 374 -15.48 17.90 -0.70
N VAL A 375 -16.04 17.68 -1.89
CA VAL A 375 -17.47 17.80 -2.21
C VAL A 375 -17.82 16.75 -3.27
N LEU A 376 -17.53 15.47 -3.03
CA LEU A 376 -18.15 14.40 -3.82
C LEU A 376 -19.62 14.27 -3.42
N ILE A 377 -20.49 14.93 -4.20
CA ILE A 377 -21.94 14.92 -3.99
C ILE A 377 -22.44 13.46 -3.88
N PRO A 378 -23.00 13.04 -2.73
CA PRO A 378 -23.44 11.67 -2.55
C PRO A 378 -24.59 11.35 -3.54
N PRO A 379 -24.69 10.09 -4.01
CA PRO A 379 -25.82 9.68 -4.84
C PRO A 379 -27.14 9.91 -4.06
N PRO A 380 -28.21 10.36 -4.72
CA PRO A 380 -29.45 10.71 -4.04
C PRO A 380 -30.05 9.48 -3.34
N GLN A 381 -30.19 9.53 -2.02
CA GLN A 381 -30.87 8.50 -1.24
C GLN A 381 -32.31 8.33 -1.75
N GLY A 382 -32.60 7.20 -2.41
CA GLY A 382 -33.74 7.17 -3.33
C GLY A 382 -34.15 5.80 -3.87
N ILE A 383 -34.11 4.73 -3.06
CA ILE A 383 -34.89 3.51 -3.34
C ILE A 383 -35.73 3.13 -2.11
N ASP A 384 -37.03 3.39 -2.17
CA ASP A 384 -38.02 2.96 -1.17
C ASP A 384 -38.32 1.46 -1.34
N ALA A 385 -37.42 0.61 -0.83
CA ALA A 385 -37.43 -0.84 -1.00
C ALA A 385 -38.44 -1.57 -0.09
N LYS A 386 -39.73 -1.21 -0.20
CA LYS A 386 -40.81 -2.00 0.42
C LYS A 386 -41.11 -3.26 -0.39
N LEU A 387 -41.02 -4.40 0.30
CA LEU A 387 -41.11 -5.77 -0.23
C LEU A 387 -39.88 -6.14 -1.09
N LEU A 388 -39.33 -7.34 -0.97
CA LEU A 388 -39.97 -8.61 -0.58
C LEU A 388 -39.50 -9.18 0.77
N ARG A 389 -40.45 -9.68 1.56
CA ARG A 389 -40.16 -10.70 2.57
C ARG A 389 -40.04 -12.05 1.88
N ASN A 390 -38.83 -12.57 1.80
CA ASN A 390 -38.53 -14.02 1.83
C ASN A 390 -37.05 -14.19 2.20
N GLN A 391 -36.72 -13.78 3.44
CA GLN A 391 -35.40 -14.00 4.00
C GLN A 391 -35.26 -15.49 4.37
N SER A 392 -34.38 -16.18 3.65
CA SER A 392 -33.43 -17.07 4.33
C SER A 392 -32.70 -16.25 5.41
N SER A 393 -32.39 -16.87 6.55
CA SER A 393 -31.53 -16.22 7.54
C SER A 393 -30.21 -15.82 6.89
N LEU A 394 -29.76 -14.60 7.19
CA LEU A 394 -28.43 -14.14 6.78
C LEU A 394 -27.41 -14.66 7.80
N THR A 395 -26.22 -15.03 7.33
CA THR A 395 -25.12 -15.47 8.19
C THR A 395 -24.44 -14.32 8.92
N ASP A 396 -23.72 -14.66 9.99
CA ASP A 396 -22.89 -13.74 10.76
C ASP A 396 -21.65 -13.26 10.02
N LEU A 397 -21.10 -14.13 9.17
CA LEU A 397 -20.03 -13.80 8.24
C LEU A 397 -20.58 -13.76 6.81
N ARG A 398 -20.27 -12.72 6.04
CA ARG A 398 -20.68 -12.58 4.64
C ARG A 398 -19.47 -12.35 3.74
N ILE A 399 -19.45 -12.97 2.57
CA ILE A 399 -18.35 -12.81 1.62
C ILE A 399 -18.63 -11.63 0.69
N VAL A 400 -17.62 -10.77 0.55
CA VAL A 400 -17.52 -9.73 -0.47
C VAL A 400 -16.64 -10.27 -1.61
N PRO A 401 -17.23 -10.73 -2.73
CA PRO A 401 -16.45 -10.97 -3.93
C PRO A 401 -15.92 -9.62 -4.45
N ILE A 402 -14.61 -9.52 -4.61
CA ILE A 402 -13.91 -8.32 -5.08
C ILE A 402 -13.05 -8.68 -6.29
N SER A 403 -13.04 -7.83 -7.31
CA SER A 403 -12.16 -7.96 -8.47
C SER A 403 -11.14 -6.83 -8.50
N ILE A 404 -9.97 -7.06 -9.08
CA ILE A 404 -8.90 -6.05 -9.13
C ILE A 404 -8.31 -5.87 -10.51
N VAL A 405 -7.92 -4.64 -10.79
CA VAL A 405 -7.19 -4.23 -11.99
C VAL A 405 -5.90 -3.55 -11.55
N ILE A 406 -4.76 -3.98 -12.08
CA ILE A 406 -3.44 -3.37 -11.87
C ILE A 406 -3.08 -2.62 -13.16
N ASP A 407 -2.91 -1.30 -13.10
CA ASP A 407 -2.42 -0.55 -14.28
C ASP A 407 -0.91 -0.68 -14.47
N SER A 408 -0.44 -0.44 -15.70
CA SER A 408 0.97 -0.64 -16.07
C SER A 408 1.91 0.32 -15.33
N GLN A 409 1.40 1.45 -14.83
CA GLN A 409 2.16 2.38 -14.01
C GLN A 409 2.33 1.85 -12.58
N TYR A 410 1.28 1.27 -11.97
CA TYR A 410 1.34 0.68 -10.64
C TYR A 410 2.29 -0.52 -10.63
N ASP A 411 2.27 -1.32 -11.69
CA ASP A 411 3.17 -2.46 -11.84
C ASP A 411 4.64 -2.02 -12.05
N ARG A 412 4.91 -1.06 -12.94
CA ARG A 412 6.26 -0.47 -13.09
C ARG A 412 6.76 0.19 -11.78
N TYR A 413 5.90 0.87 -11.03
CA TYR A 413 6.26 1.45 -9.72
C TYR A 413 6.77 0.39 -8.72
N HIS A 414 6.24 -0.83 -8.78
CA HIS A 414 6.67 -1.98 -8.01
C HIS A 414 7.66 -2.90 -8.76
N SER A 415 8.26 -2.42 -9.86
CA SER A 415 9.24 -3.16 -10.68
C SER A 415 8.74 -4.51 -11.24
N GLY A 416 7.43 -4.67 -11.44
CA GLY A 416 6.79 -5.92 -11.91
C GLY A 416 6.11 -6.75 -10.79
N GLU A 417 6.19 -6.30 -9.54
CA GLU A 417 5.53 -6.93 -8.38
C GLU A 417 4.23 -6.20 -7.97
N GLY A 418 3.59 -5.48 -8.90
CA GLY A 418 2.38 -4.68 -8.60
C GLY A 418 1.22 -5.55 -8.13
N LEU A 419 1.05 -6.72 -8.74
CA LEU A 419 0.08 -7.72 -8.32
C LEU A 419 0.41 -8.26 -6.91
N THR A 420 1.67 -8.56 -6.62
CA THR A 420 2.12 -9.04 -5.29
C THR A 420 1.81 -8.02 -4.20
N ALA A 421 2.05 -6.73 -4.45
CA ALA A 421 1.70 -5.64 -3.54
C ALA A 421 0.17 -5.56 -3.31
N ALA A 422 -0.63 -5.59 -4.38
CA ALA A 422 -2.10 -5.56 -4.29
C ALA A 422 -2.67 -6.78 -3.53
N LEU A 423 -2.16 -7.98 -3.80
CA LEU A 423 -2.52 -9.21 -3.07
C LEU A 423 -2.18 -9.12 -1.59
N ASN A 424 -1.04 -8.51 -1.23
CA ASN A 424 -0.69 -8.27 0.17
C ASN A 424 -1.68 -7.32 0.85
N HIS A 425 -2.02 -6.19 0.20
CA HIS A 425 -3.00 -5.24 0.73
C HIS A 425 -4.39 -5.89 0.94
N LEU A 426 -4.87 -6.66 -0.04
CA LEU A 426 -6.15 -7.39 0.06
C LEU A 426 -6.13 -8.44 1.18
N ASN A 427 -5.04 -9.20 1.31
CA ASN A 427 -4.94 -10.27 2.30
C ASN A 427 -4.90 -9.71 3.73
N VAL A 428 -4.18 -8.62 3.98
CA VAL A 428 -4.23 -7.90 5.27
C VAL A 428 -5.64 -7.34 5.52
N THR A 429 -6.28 -6.79 4.50
CA THR A 429 -7.64 -6.21 4.61
C THR A 429 -8.71 -7.28 4.91
N ASP A 430 -8.62 -8.50 4.35
CA ASP A 430 -9.47 -9.64 4.74
C ASP A 430 -9.31 -10.00 6.23
N GLY A 431 -8.09 -9.93 6.76
CA GLY A 431 -7.84 -10.19 8.19
C GLY A 431 -8.66 -9.26 9.08
N PHE A 432 -8.62 -7.97 8.77
CA PHE A 432 -9.33 -6.92 9.50
C PHE A 432 -10.86 -6.94 9.31
N PHE A 433 -11.37 -7.00 8.07
CA PHE A 433 -12.81 -6.89 7.83
C PHE A 433 -13.64 -8.05 8.41
N ARG A 434 -13.02 -9.20 8.70
CA ARG A 434 -13.68 -10.34 9.36
C ARG A 434 -14.21 -10.00 10.75
N GLU A 435 -13.59 -9.06 11.44
CA GLU A 435 -14.06 -8.57 12.75
C GLU A 435 -15.40 -7.79 12.62
N SER A 436 -15.69 -7.23 11.43
CA SER A 436 -17.00 -6.65 11.07
C SER A 436 -17.99 -7.66 10.48
N GLY A 437 -17.66 -8.96 10.46
CA GLY A 437 -18.47 -10.01 9.84
C GLY A 437 -18.42 -10.01 8.30
N LEU A 438 -17.32 -9.55 7.70
CA LEU A 438 -17.10 -9.53 6.25
C LEU A 438 -15.78 -10.23 5.88
N ALA A 439 -15.82 -11.23 4.99
CA ALA A 439 -14.61 -11.86 4.41
C ALA A 439 -14.44 -11.43 2.95
N LEU A 440 -13.20 -11.27 2.47
CA LEU A 440 -12.95 -10.92 1.07
C LEU A 440 -12.60 -12.18 0.27
N VAL A 441 -13.12 -12.29 -0.95
CA VAL A 441 -12.71 -13.32 -1.93
C VAL A 441 -12.42 -12.63 -3.27
N LEU A 442 -11.25 -12.92 -3.83
CA LEU A 442 -10.76 -12.34 -5.07
C LEU A 442 -11.33 -13.12 -6.26
N ASP A 443 -12.18 -12.46 -7.02
CA ASP A 443 -13.00 -13.00 -8.11
C ASP A 443 -12.23 -12.98 -9.44
N GLU A 444 -12.09 -11.80 -10.06
CA GLU A 444 -11.27 -11.58 -11.26
C GLU A 444 -10.05 -10.70 -10.95
N THR A 445 -8.88 -11.10 -11.47
CA THR A 445 -7.62 -10.34 -11.41
C THR A 445 -7.15 -10.00 -12.82
N LEU A 446 -6.90 -8.72 -13.09
CA LEU A 446 -6.48 -8.22 -14.38
C LEU A 446 -5.19 -7.39 -14.28
N VAL A 447 -4.13 -7.79 -14.98
CA VAL A 447 -2.85 -7.02 -15.04
C VAL A 447 -2.68 -6.40 -16.43
N LEU A 448 -2.63 -5.07 -16.50
CA LEU A 448 -2.55 -4.32 -17.75
C LEU A 448 -1.09 -4.10 -18.19
N SER A 449 -0.77 -4.48 -19.43
CA SER A 449 0.55 -4.28 -20.03
C SER A 449 0.65 -2.90 -20.70
N GLU A 450 1.85 -2.31 -20.78
CA GLU A 450 2.02 -0.94 -21.29
C GLU A 450 1.43 -0.68 -22.69
N GLY A 451 1.48 -1.67 -23.58
CA GLY A 451 1.01 -1.52 -24.96
C GLY A 451 -0.51 -1.38 -25.08
N ASP A 452 -1.26 -1.94 -24.12
CA ASP A 452 -2.70 -2.16 -24.19
C ASP A 452 -3.43 -1.71 -22.90
N ASP A 453 -2.83 -0.78 -22.14
CA ASP A 453 -3.36 -0.24 -20.89
C ASP A 453 -4.30 0.96 -21.12
N PRO A 454 -5.64 0.81 -21.07
CA PRO A 454 -6.58 1.91 -21.21
C PRO A 454 -6.61 2.85 -19.99
N MET A 455 -5.99 2.47 -18.86
CA MET A 455 -5.90 3.25 -17.63
C MET A 455 -4.58 4.03 -17.52
N ALA A 456 -3.71 4.00 -18.54
CA ALA A 456 -2.53 4.85 -18.65
C ALA A 456 -2.89 6.32 -19.00
N LEU A 457 -3.58 7.01 -18.08
CA LEU A 457 -4.15 8.35 -18.28
C LEU A 457 -3.14 9.50 -18.17
N GLY A 458 -1.98 9.25 -17.53
CA GLY A 458 -0.96 10.26 -17.30
C GLY A 458 -1.29 11.18 -16.11
N ALA A 459 -0.76 12.40 -16.13
CA ALA A 459 -0.88 13.33 -15.00
C ALA A 459 -2.29 13.92 -14.87
N THR A 460 -3.05 13.52 -13.84
CA THR A 460 -4.47 13.91 -13.68
C THR A 460 -4.94 13.90 -12.21
N THR A 461 -6.20 14.23 -11.94
CA THR A 461 -6.82 14.11 -10.60
C THR A 461 -7.30 12.68 -10.36
N LEU A 462 -7.28 12.21 -9.12
CA LEU A 462 -7.74 10.86 -8.78
C LEU A 462 -9.24 10.68 -9.04
N GLU A 463 -10.04 11.76 -8.96
CA GLU A 463 -11.43 11.78 -9.42
C GLU A 463 -11.55 11.42 -10.92
N THR A 464 -10.65 11.93 -11.76
CA THR A 464 -10.64 11.62 -13.20
C THR A 464 -10.28 10.16 -13.45
N VAL A 465 -9.34 9.60 -12.68
CA VAL A 465 -9.02 8.16 -12.73
C VAL A 465 -10.23 7.32 -12.33
N LEU A 466 -10.85 7.60 -11.18
CA LEU A 466 -12.03 6.88 -10.68
C LEU A 466 -13.21 6.93 -11.67
N ARG A 467 -13.50 8.11 -12.24
CA ARG A 467 -14.58 8.25 -13.24
C ARG A 467 -14.29 7.49 -14.53
N THR A 468 -13.04 7.45 -14.97
CA THR A 468 -12.63 6.71 -16.18
C THR A 468 -12.65 5.20 -15.92
N PHE A 469 -12.22 4.75 -14.73
CA PHE A 469 -12.28 3.35 -14.31
C PHE A 469 -13.72 2.85 -14.15
N ARG A 470 -14.63 3.69 -13.65
CA ARG A 470 -16.08 3.43 -13.66
C ARG A 470 -16.59 3.12 -15.07
N ASP A 471 -16.22 3.90 -16.06
CA ASP A 471 -16.63 3.65 -17.45
C ASP A 471 -15.92 2.44 -18.07
N TYR A 472 -14.69 2.12 -17.64
CA TYR A 472 -14.03 0.85 -17.96
C TYR A 472 -14.79 -0.36 -17.40
N ARG A 473 -15.13 -0.37 -16.10
CA ARG A 473 -15.97 -1.43 -15.48
C ARG A 473 -17.29 -1.60 -16.22
N ARG A 474 -17.94 -0.50 -16.60
CA ARG A 474 -19.21 -0.53 -17.36
C ARG A 474 -19.02 -1.09 -18.78
N GLY A 475 -17.88 -0.81 -19.43
CA GLY A 475 -17.49 -1.44 -20.71
C GLY A 475 -17.14 -2.93 -20.59
N ARG A 476 -16.69 -3.37 -19.41
CA ARG A 476 -16.36 -4.77 -19.07
C ARG A 476 -17.42 -5.43 -18.17
N ALA A 477 -18.70 -5.02 -18.26
CA ALA A 477 -19.71 -5.40 -17.27
C ALA A 477 -19.94 -6.92 -17.10
N THR A 478 -19.67 -7.72 -18.13
CA THR A 478 -19.76 -9.20 -18.09
C THR A 478 -18.57 -9.89 -17.42
N LEU A 479 -17.41 -9.22 -17.34
CA LEU A 479 -16.22 -9.72 -16.64
C LEU A 479 -16.43 -9.57 -15.13
N PHE A 480 -16.83 -8.37 -14.71
CA PHE A 480 -17.10 -8.04 -13.31
C PHE A 480 -18.60 -8.15 -12.99
N ASN A 481 -19.25 -9.26 -13.35
CA ASN A 481 -20.68 -9.45 -13.11
C ASN A 481 -20.97 -9.93 -11.69
N ASP A 482 -20.16 -10.87 -11.20
CA ASP A 482 -20.36 -11.56 -9.91
C ASP A 482 -19.60 -10.87 -8.76
N SER A 483 -18.72 -9.92 -9.10
CA SER A 483 -18.00 -9.06 -8.17
C SER A 483 -18.94 -8.04 -7.50
N ALA A 484 -18.89 -7.93 -6.18
CA ALA A 484 -19.61 -6.93 -5.40
C ALA A 484 -18.94 -5.54 -5.45
N LEU A 485 -17.62 -5.52 -5.68
CA LEU A 485 -16.75 -4.35 -5.83
C LEU A 485 -15.62 -4.64 -6.84
N VAL A 486 -15.10 -3.60 -7.51
CA VAL A 486 -13.93 -3.70 -8.40
C VAL A 486 -12.93 -2.58 -8.08
N TYR A 487 -11.65 -2.90 -7.84
CA TYR A 487 -10.65 -1.90 -7.43
C TYR A 487 -9.52 -1.75 -8.46
N LEU A 488 -9.16 -0.50 -8.76
CA LEU A 488 -7.98 -0.16 -9.57
C LEU A 488 -6.80 0.19 -8.67
N PHE A 489 -5.69 -0.51 -8.84
CA PHE A 489 -4.39 -0.11 -8.32
C PHE A 489 -3.70 0.71 -9.41
N SER A 490 -3.54 2.02 -9.19
CA SER A 490 -3.14 2.98 -10.24
C SER A 490 -1.87 3.77 -9.91
N GLY A 491 -0.87 3.70 -10.80
CA GLY A 491 0.37 4.46 -10.70
C GLY A 491 0.38 5.76 -11.52
N ASN A 492 -0.78 6.24 -11.98
CA ASN A 492 -0.88 7.52 -12.68
C ASN A 492 -0.37 8.67 -11.81
N PRO A 493 0.48 9.59 -12.32
CA PRO A 493 0.91 10.76 -11.58
C PRO A 493 -0.28 11.63 -11.15
N ARG A 494 -0.38 11.93 -9.85
CA ARG A 494 -1.49 12.73 -9.31
C ARG A 494 -1.20 14.23 -9.37
N THR A 495 -2.24 15.00 -9.66
CA THR A 495 -2.23 16.48 -9.61
C THR A 495 -2.90 17.03 -8.35
N ASP A 496 -3.55 16.17 -7.58
CA ASP A 496 -4.24 16.40 -6.32
C ASP A 496 -3.54 15.68 -5.13
N ALA A 497 -3.90 16.05 -3.90
CA ALA A 497 -3.31 15.47 -2.70
C ALA A 497 -3.85 14.07 -2.38
N THR A 498 -5.09 13.80 -2.80
CA THR A 498 -5.91 12.60 -2.55
C THR A 498 -5.19 11.31 -2.98
N ILE A 499 -5.02 10.34 -2.07
CA ILE A 499 -4.20 9.12 -2.28
C ILE A 499 -5.00 7.86 -2.65
N GLY A 500 -6.28 7.82 -2.27
CA GLY A 500 -7.25 6.81 -2.64
C GLY A 500 -8.60 7.48 -2.86
N LEU A 501 -9.51 6.82 -3.59
CA LEU A 501 -10.86 7.33 -3.79
C LEU A 501 -11.84 6.22 -4.15
N ALA A 502 -12.88 6.05 -3.32
CA ALA A 502 -14.07 5.24 -3.59
C ALA A 502 -15.36 6.05 -3.37
N TRP A 503 -16.49 5.53 -3.83
CA TRP A 503 -17.81 6.08 -3.50
C TRP A 503 -18.40 5.43 -2.24
N ILE A 504 -19.17 6.20 -1.47
CA ILE A 504 -19.76 5.72 -0.22
C ILE A 504 -21.04 4.91 -0.47
N ASP A 505 -21.13 3.75 0.20
CA ASP A 505 -22.26 2.80 0.17
C ASP A 505 -22.58 2.21 -1.22
N THR A 506 -21.56 1.74 -1.93
CA THR A 506 -21.68 1.31 -3.34
C THR A 506 -21.43 -0.16 -3.64
N ALA A 507 -21.20 -1.00 -2.63
CA ALA A 507 -21.24 -2.46 -2.82
C ALA A 507 -22.53 -2.90 -3.56
N CYS A 508 -22.38 -3.75 -4.57
CA CYS A 508 -23.41 -4.17 -5.52
C CYS A 508 -23.94 -3.12 -6.53
N ARG A 509 -23.37 -1.90 -6.63
CA ARG A 509 -23.79 -0.86 -7.60
C ARG A 509 -23.20 -1.08 -9.00
N THR A 510 -23.63 -2.14 -9.66
CA THR A 510 -23.13 -2.60 -10.97
C THR A 510 -23.40 -1.65 -12.16
N ASP A 511 -24.02 -0.48 -11.92
CA ASP A 511 -23.98 0.67 -12.84
C ASP A 511 -22.65 1.47 -12.75
N GLY A 512 -21.62 0.85 -12.18
CA GLY A 512 -20.23 1.31 -12.14
C GLY A 512 -19.86 2.21 -10.97
N TYR A 513 -20.72 2.34 -9.97
CA TYR A 513 -20.35 3.03 -8.73
C TYR A 513 -19.70 2.07 -7.71
N ASP A 514 -19.76 0.78 -7.97
CA ASP A 514 -19.11 -0.33 -7.25
C ASP A 514 -17.59 -0.38 -7.42
N VAL A 515 -16.93 0.77 -7.60
CA VAL A 515 -15.49 0.83 -7.85
C VAL A 515 -14.75 1.86 -6.99
N GLY A 516 -13.48 1.57 -6.72
CA GLY A 516 -12.53 2.45 -6.03
C GLY A 516 -11.15 2.43 -6.68
N VAL A 517 -10.30 3.39 -6.32
CA VAL A 517 -8.90 3.50 -6.76
C VAL A 517 -7.98 3.62 -5.56
N ALA A 518 -6.89 2.85 -5.55
CA ALA A 518 -5.78 3.02 -4.61
C ALA A 518 -4.49 3.35 -5.38
N THR A 519 -3.68 4.29 -4.88
CA THR A 519 -2.36 4.63 -5.47
C THR A 519 -1.22 4.09 -4.61
N PRO A 520 0.00 3.91 -5.18
CA PRO A 520 1.11 3.34 -4.43
C PRO A 520 1.44 4.15 -3.17
N SER A 521 1.62 3.45 -2.05
CA SER A 521 2.02 4.06 -0.78
C SER A 521 2.64 3.02 0.14
N SER A 522 3.49 3.46 1.08
CA SER A 522 4.11 2.56 2.08
C SER A 522 3.15 2.19 3.24
N PHE A 523 1.84 2.21 2.96
CA PHE A 523 0.73 1.83 3.84
C PHE A 523 -0.52 1.50 2.98
N GLY A 524 -0.31 0.91 1.81
CA GLY A 524 -1.36 0.62 0.81
C GLY A 524 -2.47 -0.31 1.30
N ASP A 525 -2.24 -1.04 2.38
CA ASP A 525 -3.20 -1.88 3.11
C ASP A 525 -4.15 -1.01 3.96
N VAL A 526 -3.61 -0.05 4.73
CA VAL A 526 -4.41 0.97 5.44
C VAL A 526 -5.21 1.81 4.45
N LEU A 527 -4.60 2.18 3.32
CA LEU A 527 -5.28 2.90 2.23
C LEU A 527 -6.43 2.08 1.64
N LEU A 528 -6.17 0.83 1.24
CA LEU A 528 -7.20 -0.03 0.66
C LEU A 528 -8.35 -0.32 1.64
N ALA A 529 -8.04 -0.52 2.93
CA ALA A 529 -9.04 -0.73 3.96
C ALA A 529 -9.91 0.52 4.21
N HIS A 530 -9.34 1.72 4.13
CA HIS A 530 -10.07 3.00 4.19
C HIS A 530 -11.04 3.13 2.99
N GLU A 531 -10.55 2.93 1.76
CA GLU A 531 -11.40 3.02 0.57
C GLU A 531 -12.48 1.92 0.52
N LEU A 532 -12.20 0.72 1.04
CA LEU A 532 -13.22 -0.34 1.19
C LEU A 532 -14.23 0.00 2.28
N GLY A 533 -13.82 0.70 3.35
CA GLY A 533 -14.72 1.26 4.36
C GLY A 533 -15.74 2.22 3.75
N HIS A 534 -15.33 3.07 2.80
CA HIS A 534 -16.26 3.90 2.01
C HIS A 534 -17.21 3.04 1.17
N SER A 535 -16.70 2.14 0.33
CA SER A 535 -17.52 1.26 -0.53
C SER A 535 -18.55 0.43 0.27
N LEU A 536 -18.24 0.10 1.52
CA LEU A 536 -19.09 -0.64 2.46
C LEU A 536 -19.91 0.27 3.41
N GLY A 537 -19.96 1.57 3.15
CA GLY A 537 -20.96 2.49 3.68
C GLY A 537 -20.48 3.52 4.69
N SER A 538 -19.20 3.53 5.08
CA SER A 538 -18.68 4.52 6.03
C SER A 538 -18.41 5.88 5.38
N ALA A 539 -18.81 6.95 6.06
CA ALA A 539 -18.22 8.28 5.86
C ALA A 539 -16.84 8.36 6.55
N HIS A 540 -16.17 9.52 6.43
CA HIS A 540 -15.06 9.85 7.32
C HIS A 540 -15.57 10.11 8.75
N ASP A 541 -14.78 9.73 9.75
CA ASP A 541 -15.16 9.91 11.16
C ASP A 541 -15.47 11.37 11.51
N THR A 542 -14.78 12.32 10.86
CA THR A 542 -15.00 13.79 10.95
C THR A 542 -16.41 14.25 10.64
N ASP A 543 -17.15 13.48 9.85
CA ASP A 543 -18.48 13.83 9.32
C ASP A 543 -19.60 13.03 9.99
N THR A 544 -19.26 12.30 11.05
CA THR A 544 -20.14 11.51 11.91
C THR A 544 -20.18 12.07 13.33
N SER A 545 -20.85 11.36 14.25
CA SER A 545 -20.74 11.63 15.70
C SER A 545 -19.38 11.26 16.32
N CYS A 546 -18.49 10.60 15.57
CA CYS A 546 -17.14 10.21 16.00
C CYS A 546 -16.07 11.26 15.60
N SER A 547 -16.45 12.52 15.38
CA SER A 547 -15.58 13.56 14.82
C SER A 547 -14.37 13.96 15.69
N ASP A 548 -14.38 13.59 16.97
CA ASP A 548 -13.26 13.79 17.91
C ASP A 548 -12.27 12.61 17.90
N ASP A 549 -12.63 11.47 17.31
CA ASP A 549 -11.91 10.20 17.39
C ASP A 549 -10.81 10.09 16.30
N ALA A 550 -9.84 10.99 16.35
CA ALA A 550 -8.76 11.15 15.35
C ALA A 550 -7.71 10.02 15.28
N GLY A 551 -8.04 8.82 15.77
CA GLY A 551 -7.15 7.67 15.90
C GLY A 551 -7.54 6.44 15.07
N TYR A 552 -8.64 6.48 14.31
CA TYR A 552 -9.20 5.32 13.61
C TYR A 552 -8.98 5.35 12.09
N LEU A 553 -9.25 4.22 11.45
CA LEU A 553 -9.02 3.98 10.02
C LEU A 553 -9.75 4.98 9.11
N MET A 554 -10.98 5.38 9.45
CA MET A 554 -11.79 6.30 8.62
C MET A 554 -11.54 7.78 8.92
N TRP A 555 -10.43 8.11 9.59
CA TRP A 555 -9.97 9.50 9.68
C TRP A 555 -9.47 10.00 8.31
N PRO A 556 -9.84 11.20 7.82
CA PRO A 556 -9.52 11.67 6.46
C PRO A 556 -8.02 11.95 6.20
N ASN A 557 -7.16 11.74 7.19
CA ASN A 557 -5.72 11.99 7.11
C ASN A 557 -4.94 10.77 7.62
N ILE A 558 -5.02 9.66 6.87
CA ILE A 558 -4.34 8.39 7.20
C ILE A 558 -2.81 8.43 6.97
N SER A 559 -2.09 7.50 7.58
CA SER A 559 -0.65 7.29 7.40
C SER A 559 -0.23 5.87 7.84
N SER A 560 1.05 5.51 7.68
CA SER A 560 1.66 4.29 8.24
C SER A 560 1.72 4.22 9.79
N ARG A 561 0.93 5.04 10.49
CA ARG A 561 0.68 5.00 11.94
C ARG A 561 -0.81 5.03 12.29
N THR A 562 -1.68 5.03 11.29
CA THR A 562 -3.13 4.83 11.47
C THR A 562 -3.34 3.33 11.67
N PRO A 563 -4.00 2.89 12.76
CA PRO A 563 -4.29 1.48 12.97
C PRO A 563 -5.41 1.02 12.02
N LEU A 564 -5.40 -0.29 11.70
CA LEU A 564 -6.55 -0.95 11.11
C LEU A 564 -7.59 -1.22 12.21
N ASP A 565 -8.28 -0.17 12.65
CA ASP A 565 -9.37 -0.17 13.63
C ASP A 565 -10.49 0.75 13.15
N PHE A 566 -11.76 0.34 13.24
CA PHE A 566 -12.91 1.22 12.99
C PHE A 566 -13.36 1.96 14.26
N SER A 567 -13.79 3.22 14.11
CA SER A 567 -14.58 3.90 15.13
C SER A 567 -15.95 3.21 15.30
N SER A 568 -16.68 3.54 16.37
CA SER A 568 -18.04 3.02 16.55
C SER A 568 -19.00 3.41 15.40
N CYS A 569 -18.85 4.60 14.84
CA CYS A 569 -19.66 5.10 13.72
C CYS A 569 -19.35 4.35 12.41
N SER A 570 -18.05 4.13 12.15
CA SER A 570 -17.58 3.39 10.98
C SER A 570 -17.94 1.91 11.06
N SER A 571 -17.81 1.30 12.25
CA SER A 571 -18.18 -0.09 12.51
C SER A 571 -19.67 -0.34 12.28
N GLU A 572 -20.57 0.48 12.81
CA GLU A 572 -22.02 0.37 12.55
C GLU A 572 -22.34 0.47 11.05
N SER A 573 -21.68 1.41 10.36
CA SER A 573 -21.85 1.63 8.93
C SER A 573 -21.43 0.42 8.10
N VAL A 574 -20.21 -0.10 8.31
CA VAL A 574 -19.65 -1.26 7.59
C VAL A 574 -20.40 -2.56 7.92
N MET A 575 -20.78 -2.78 9.18
CA MET A 575 -21.60 -3.93 9.55
C MET A 575 -22.97 -3.92 8.84
N SER A 576 -23.52 -2.73 8.53
CA SER A 576 -24.77 -2.63 7.77
C SER A 576 -24.65 -3.19 6.34
N ALA A 577 -23.46 -3.19 5.74
CA ALA A 577 -23.22 -3.75 4.41
C ALA A 577 -23.45 -5.27 4.35
N ARG A 578 -23.40 -5.99 5.48
CA ARG A 578 -23.84 -7.40 5.55
C ARG A 578 -25.28 -7.60 5.05
N SER A 579 -26.13 -6.57 5.05
CA SER A 579 -27.50 -6.66 4.49
C SER A 579 -27.57 -6.70 2.96
N ARG A 580 -26.49 -6.38 2.24
CA ARG A 580 -26.47 -6.25 0.77
C ARG A 580 -26.66 -7.62 0.09
N ALA A 581 -27.40 -7.61 -1.02
CA ALA A 581 -27.93 -8.84 -1.63
C ALA A 581 -26.95 -9.59 -2.55
N CYS A 582 -25.88 -8.95 -3.05
CA CYS A 582 -24.85 -9.63 -3.85
C CYS A 582 -23.76 -10.32 -3.00
N LEU A 583 -23.69 -10.01 -1.70
CA LEU A 583 -22.75 -10.67 -0.80
C LEU A 583 -23.20 -12.11 -0.54
N MET A 584 -22.28 -13.07 -0.52
CA MET A 584 -22.64 -14.48 -0.32
C MET A 584 -22.78 -14.81 1.17
N ASN A 585 -23.66 -15.77 1.51
CA ASN A 585 -23.72 -16.32 2.86
C ASN A 585 -22.53 -17.26 3.08
N ALA A 586 -21.91 -17.18 4.26
CA ALA A 586 -20.74 -17.97 4.62
C ALA A 586 -20.81 -18.41 6.08
N VAL A 587 -20.37 -19.64 6.34
CA VAL A 587 -20.24 -20.16 7.71
C VAL A 587 -18.85 -20.75 7.87
N ASP A 588 -18.14 -20.26 8.89
CA ASP A 588 -16.84 -20.76 9.32
C ASP A 588 -17.08 -21.97 10.24
N MET A 589 -17.14 -23.17 9.64
CA MET A 589 -17.31 -24.40 10.42
C MET A 589 -15.98 -24.78 11.09
N THR A 590 -16.05 -25.44 12.24
CA THR A 590 -14.85 -25.95 12.90
C THR A 590 -15.05 -27.41 13.30
N LEU A 591 -14.07 -28.27 12.99
CA LEU A 591 -14.07 -29.69 13.32
C LEU A 591 -13.05 -30.00 14.44
N ALA A 592 -13.51 -30.65 15.51
CA ALA A 592 -12.66 -31.21 16.55
C ALA A 592 -12.84 -32.73 16.64
N ALA A 593 -11.87 -33.41 17.26
CA ALA A 593 -11.86 -34.85 17.45
C ALA A 593 -11.32 -35.22 18.84
N ASP A 594 -11.97 -36.19 19.49
CA ASP A 594 -11.58 -36.76 20.78
C ASP A 594 -11.70 -38.30 20.75
N THR A 595 -11.02 -39.01 21.64
CA THR A 595 -11.03 -40.48 21.68
C THR A 595 -10.82 -41.03 23.09
N ASP A 596 -11.66 -42.00 23.48
CA ASP A 596 -11.46 -42.81 24.69
C ASP A 596 -10.78 -44.17 24.40
N GLY A 597 -10.33 -44.38 23.16
CA GLY A 597 -9.76 -45.64 22.65
C GLY A 597 -10.80 -46.67 22.22
N SER A 598 -12.03 -46.60 22.74
CA SER A 598 -13.16 -47.44 22.31
C SER A 598 -14.07 -46.75 21.30
N THR A 599 -14.10 -45.40 21.33
CA THR A 599 -14.96 -44.55 20.50
C THR A 599 -14.20 -43.28 20.12
N VAL A 600 -14.23 -42.92 18.84
CA VAL A 600 -13.81 -41.59 18.36
C VAL A 600 -15.04 -40.70 18.27
N THR A 601 -14.98 -39.51 18.85
CA THR A 601 -16.04 -38.49 18.74
C THR A 601 -15.52 -37.34 17.87
N PHE A 602 -16.24 -37.03 16.80
CA PHE A 602 -15.99 -35.82 15.99
C PHE A 602 -17.04 -34.76 16.33
N THR A 603 -16.60 -33.63 16.88
CA THR A 603 -17.46 -32.50 17.22
C THR A 603 -17.46 -31.50 16.08
N LEU A 604 -18.60 -31.37 15.40
CA LEU A 604 -18.87 -30.29 14.47
C LEU A 604 -19.39 -29.09 15.27
N ASN A 605 -18.82 -27.91 15.05
CA ASN A 605 -19.25 -26.67 15.72
C ASN A 605 -19.60 -25.60 14.68
N ASN A 606 -20.82 -25.09 14.77
CA ASN A 606 -21.33 -23.97 14.00
C ASN A 606 -21.34 -22.71 14.88
N PRO A 607 -20.46 -21.71 14.64
CA PRO A 607 -20.44 -20.49 15.42
C PRO A 607 -21.58 -19.51 15.07
N ASP A 608 -22.19 -19.64 13.89
CA ASP A 608 -23.19 -18.71 13.37
C ASP A 608 -24.45 -18.67 14.25
N THR A 609 -24.85 -17.48 14.69
CA THR A 609 -25.99 -17.27 15.61
C THR A 609 -27.35 -17.25 14.91
N SER A 610 -27.36 -17.21 13.57
CA SER A 610 -28.54 -16.88 12.75
C SER A 610 -29.00 -18.03 11.84
N VAL A 611 -28.12 -18.95 11.42
CA VAL A 611 -28.43 -20.06 10.51
C VAL A 611 -28.25 -21.45 11.14
N VAL A 612 -29.06 -22.39 10.70
CA VAL A 612 -28.86 -23.84 10.91
C VAL A 612 -28.10 -24.37 9.70
N VAL A 613 -27.05 -25.16 9.93
CA VAL A 613 -26.19 -25.71 8.87
C VAL A 613 -26.53 -27.17 8.63
N HIS A 614 -26.65 -27.56 7.35
CA HIS A 614 -26.75 -28.96 6.92
C HIS A 614 -25.38 -29.41 6.42
N ALA A 615 -24.53 -29.86 7.34
CA ALA A 615 -23.14 -30.18 7.09
C ALA A 615 -22.93 -31.61 6.55
N ASP A 616 -21.90 -31.80 5.74
CA ASP A 616 -21.43 -33.12 5.30
C ASP A 616 -20.10 -33.44 5.99
N LEU A 617 -20.04 -34.55 6.74
CA LEU A 617 -18.82 -35.09 7.35
C LEU A 617 -18.33 -36.29 6.53
N THR A 618 -17.12 -36.20 6.00
CA THR A 618 -16.43 -37.31 5.32
C THR A 618 -15.30 -37.83 6.19
N LEU A 619 -15.14 -39.15 6.28
CA LEU A 619 -14.08 -39.81 7.05
C LEU A 619 -13.28 -40.76 6.15
N GLU A 620 -11.97 -40.83 6.38
CA GLU A 620 -11.03 -41.78 5.77
C GLU A 620 -10.20 -42.46 6.87
N THR A 621 -10.14 -43.80 6.85
CA THR A 621 -9.39 -44.63 7.79
C THR A 621 -8.19 -45.29 7.11
N THR A 622 -7.12 -45.56 7.87
CA THR A 622 -5.95 -46.28 7.34
C THR A 622 -6.17 -47.77 7.06
N ALA A 623 -7.25 -48.37 7.60
CA ALA A 623 -7.60 -49.77 7.39
C ALA A 623 -9.13 -49.99 7.32
N PRO A 624 -9.60 -51.05 6.63
CA PRO A 624 -11.01 -51.46 6.65
C PRO A 624 -11.47 -51.90 8.04
N ASN A 625 -12.73 -51.61 8.38
CA ASN A 625 -13.34 -51.89 9.69
C ASN A 625 -12.58 -51.28 10.89
N GLN A 626 -11.77 -50.23 10.66
CA GLN A 626 -11.08 -49.49 11.72
C GLN A 626 -12.09 -48.73 12.61
N LEU A 627 -13.16 -48.21 12.01
CA LEU A 627 -14.33 -47.66 12.70
C LEU A 627 -15.60 -48.41 12.27
N LEU A 628 -16.60 -48.42 13.14
CA LEU A 628 -17.95 -48.88 12.83
C LEU A 628 -18.81 -47.68 12.42
N TRP A 629 -19.28 -47.68 11.17
CA TRP A 629 -20.09 -46.60 10.62
C TRP A 629 -21.47 -46.54 11.30
N PRO A 630 -21.88 -45.42 11.91
CA PRO A 630 -23.23 -45.26 12.44
C PRO A 630 -24.25 -45.10 11.30
N ALA A 631 -25.53 -45.37 11.57
CA ALA A 631 -26.59 -45.40 10.56
C ALA A 631 -26.89 -44.05 9.85
N SER A 632 -26.27 -42.96 10.30
CA SER A 632 -26.26 -41.63 9.66
C SER A 632 -25.19 -41.48 8.54
N CYS A 633 -24.35 -42.49 8.34
CA CYS A 633 -23.21 -42.47 7.42
C CYS A 633 -23.35 -43.57 6.35
N THR A 634 -22.95 -43.26 5.13
CA THR A 634 -22.89 -44.20 4.01
C THR A 634 -21.44 -44.58 3.75
N GLU A 635 -21.14 -45.87 3.64
CA GLU A 635 -19.83 -46.37 3.20
C GLU A 635 -19.65 -46.10 1.70
N GLU A 636 -18.59 -45.38 1.33
CA GLU A 636 -18.20 -45.12 -0.07
C GLU A 636 -17.10 -46.10 -0.54
N THR A 637 -16.19 -46.47 0.37
CA THR A 637 -15.19 -47.53 0.21
C THR A 637 -14.98 -48.23 1.56
N PRO A 638 -14.30 -49.39 1.63
CA PRO A 638 -13.98 -50.03 2.90
C PRO A 638 -13.16 -49.16 3.88
N THR A 639 -12.52 -48.08 3.41
CA THR A 639 -11.78 -47.09 4.23
C THR A 639 -12.49 -45.74 4.35
N ARG A 640 -13.59 -45.50 3.63
CA ARG A 640 -14.18 -44.16 3.48
C ARG A 640 -15.68 -44.15 3.70
N ALA A 641 -16.16 -43.23 4.53
CA ALA A 641 -17.58 -43.01 4.77
C ALA A 641 -17.97 -41.53 4.67
N SER A 642 -19.22 -41.28 4.30
CA SER A 642 -19.81 -39.95 4.18
C SER A 642 -21.13 -39.86 4.93
N CYS A 643 -21.19 -38.98 5.92
CA CYS A 643 -22.36 -38.69 6.76
C CYS A 643 -22.92 -37.34 6.32
N ARG A 644 -24.07 -37.34 5.64
CA ARG A 644 -24.56 -36.18 4.88
C ARG A 644 -25.79 -35.52 5.50
N ASN A 645 -25.95 -34.22 5.28
CA ASN A 645 -27.02 -33.37 5.84
C ASN A 645 -27.11 -33.39 7.38
N LEU A 646 -25.97 -33.53 8.06
CA LEU A 646 -25.85 -33.44 9.51
C LEU A 646 -26.30 -32.05 9.97
N THR A 647 -27.41 -31.99 10.70
CA THR A 647 -28.05 -30.73 11.05
C THR A 647 -27.44 -30.15 12.32
N VAL A 648 -26.63 -29.09 12.18
CA VAL A 648 -25.98 -28.38 13.28
C VAL A 648 -26.75 -27.07 13.53
N ALA A 649 -27.27 -26.90 14.74
CA ALA A 649 -28.05 -25.72 15.12
C ALA A 649 -27.20 -24.43 15.10
N ALA A 650 -27.88 -23.27 15.06
CA ALA A 650 -27.24 -21.97 15.28
C ALA A 650 -26.55 -21.91 16.65
N SER A 651 -25.31 -21.41 16.69
CA SER A 651 -24.39 -21.46 17.84
C SER A 651 -24.25 -22.87 18.45
N GLY A 652 -24.43 -23.90 17.64
CA GLY A 652 -24.60 -25.28 18.05
C GLY A 652 -23.36 -26.15 17.86
N LYS A 653 -23.29 -27.22 18.65
CA LYS A 653 -22.35 -28.32 18.47
C LYS A 653 -23.09 -29.62 18.21
N LEU A 654 -22.52 -30.47 17.37
CA LEU A 654 -23.01 -31.81 17.05
C LEU A 654 -21.86 -32.81 17.16
N ASP A 655 -21.96 -33.70 18.14
CA ASP A 655 -21.02 -34.80 18.32
C ASP A 655 -21.45 -36.02 17.50
N VAL A 656 -20.57 -36.53 16.65
CA VAL A 656 -20.77 -37.75 15.85
C VAL A 656 -19.80 -38.81 16.33
N GLN A 657 -20.34 -39.90 16.90
CA GLN A 657 -19.56 -40.94 17.56
C GLN A 657 -19.38 -42.17 16.67
N PHE A 658 -18.15 -42.67 16.61
CA PHE A 658 -17.72 -43.82 15.81
C PHE A 658 -17.02 -44.83 16.72
N PRO A 659 -17.67 -45.94 17.08
CA PRO A 659 -17.04 -47.02 17.83
C PRO A 659 -15.86 -47.59 17.03
N VAL A 660 -14.75 -47.87 17.71
CA VAL A 660 -13.56 -48.48 17.13
C VAL A 660 -13.83 -49.97 16.86
N GLY A 661 -13.37 -50.48 15.70
CA GLY A 661 -13.49 -51.90 15.38
C GLY A 661 -12.68 -52.75 16.36
N ALA A 662 -13.21 -53.91 16.76
CA ALA A 662 -12.63 -54.75 17.82
C ALA A 662 -11.16 -55.15 17.57
N ASP A 663 -10.76 -55.31 16.30
CA ASP A 663 -9.38 -55.65 15.90
C ASP A 663 -8.42 -54.43 15.89
N HIS A 664 -8.89 -53.22 16.21
CA HIS A 664 -8.18 -51.94 16.05
C HIS A 664 -8.00 -51.12 17.35
N VAL A 665 -8.54 -51.59 18.48
CA VAL A 665 -8.56 -50.84 19.77
C VAL A 665 -7.14 -50.50 20.29
N ASP A 666 -6.16 -51.37 20.07
CA ASP A 666 -4.76 -51.17 20.50
C ASP A 666 -3.84 -50.62 19.38
N ASN A 667 -4.40 -50.07 18.29
CA ASN A 667 -3.64 -49.72 17.08
C ASN A 667 -3.35 -48.21 16.96
N ALA A 668 -2.13 -47.84 16.57
CA ALA A 668 -1.71 -46.47 16.27
C ALA A 668 -2.29 -45.90 14.95
N SER A 669 -3.17 -46.66 14.28
CA SER A 669 -3.83 -46.31 13.03
C SER A 669 -4.55 -44.95 13.08
N MET A 670 -4.47 -44.21 11.98
CA MET A 670 -4.96 -42.83 11.89
C MET A 670 -6.37 -42.80 11.30
N VAL A 671 -7.18 -41.84 11.72
CA VAL A 671 -8.46 -41.47 11.09
C VAL A 671 -8.34 -40.00 10.69
N THR A 672 -8.74 -39.66 9.47
CA THR A 672 -8.89 -38.26 9.04
C THR A 672 -10.35 -37.99 8.75
N ALA A 673 -10.84 -36.84 9.20
CA ALA A 673 -12.20 -36.37 8.92
C ALA A 673 -12.17 -34.96 8.32
N HIS A 674 -13.14 -34.69 7.46
CA HIS A 674 -13.35 -33.42 6.76
C HIS A 674 -14.83 -33.03 6.88
N VAL A 675 -15.14 -31.82 7.37
CA VAL A 675 -16.50 -31.26 7.35
C VAL A 675 -16.68 -30.23 6.23
N SER A 676 -17.87 -30.15 5.66
CA SER A 676 -18.30 -29.07 4.77
C SER A 676 -19.61 -28.47 5.29
N PRO A 677 -19.82 -27.14 5.26
CA PRO A 677 -21.10 -26.51 5.63
C PRO A 677 -22.23 -26.71 4.60
N GLY A 678 -22.05 -27.55 3.59
CA GLY A 678 -23.10 -27.94 2.64
C GLY A 678 -23.38 -26.87 1.58
N GLU A 679 -24.39 -26.03 1.82
CA GLU A 679 -24.82 -24.97 0.88
C GLU A 679 -24.12 -23.62 1.09
N PHE A 680 -23.45 -23.41 2.24
CA PHE A 680 -22.71 -22.20 2.52
C PHE A 680 -21.25 -22.28 2.04
N LEU A 681 -20.63 -21.13 1.82
CA LEU A 681 -19.18 -21.07 1.59
C LEU A 681 -18.43 -21.08 2.92
N ASP A 682 -17.32 -21.81 2.97
CA ASP A 682 -16.41 -21.82 4.12
C ASP A 682 -15.17 -20.92 3.87
N PRO A 683 -15.03 -19.83 4.65
CA PRO A 683 -13.97 -18.84 4.45
C PRO A 683 -12.68 -19.16 5.22
N SER A 684 -12.54 -20.36 5.80
CA SER A 684 -11.46 -20.70 6.75
C SER A 684 -10.93 -22.15 6.72
N MET A 685 -11.48 -23.05 5.89
CA MET A 685 -11.29 -24.52 5.68
C MET A 685 -10.10 -25.30 6.30
N ALA A 686 -8.98 -24.69 6.66
CA ALA A 686 -7.92 -25.30 7.46
C ALA A 686 -8.43 -25.96 8.76
N ASN A 687 -9.48 -25.38 9.34
CA ASN A 687 -10.20 -25.85 10.54
C ASN A 687 -11.27 -26.93 10.26
N ASN A 688 -11.53 -27.25 9.00
CA ASN A 688 -12.50 -28.28 8.60
C ASN A 688 -11.91 -29.69 8.50
N VAL A 689 -10.58 -29.84 8.54
CA VAL A 689 -9.89 -31.13 8.46
C VAL A 689 -9.15 -31.43 9.75
N ILE A 690 -9.35 -32.63 10.29
CA ILE A 690 -8.61 -33.11 11.45
C ILE A 690 -8.18 -34.58 11.28
N SER A 691 -6.97 -34.90 11.72
CA SER A 691 -6.45 -36.26 11.79
C SER A 691 -6.17 -36.64 13.24
N THR A 692 -6.59 -37.83 13.66
CA THR A 692 -6.42 -38.33 15.02
C THR A 692 -5.96 -39.80 15.03
N HIS A 693 -5.37 -40.24 16.15
CA HIS A 693 -4.90 -41.61 16.37
C HIS A 693 -5.77 -42.30 17.42
N LEU A 694 -5.94 -43.62 17.34
CA LEU A 694 -6.88 -44.35 18.21
C LEU A 694 -6.34 -44.68 19.63
N LEU A 695 -5.07 -44.47 19.92
CA LEU A 695 -4.44 -44.94 21.17
C LEU A 695 -4.85 -44.13 22.42
N PHE A 696 -5.38 -44.83 23.42
CA PHE A 696 -5.67 -44.30 24.76
C PHE A 696 -4.45 -44.39 25.69
N ASN A 697 -4.18 -43.33 26.46
CA ASN A 697 -3.01 -43.26 27.35
C ASN A 697 -3.42 -43.14 28.83
N SER A 698 -3.63 -44.28 29.48
CA SER A 698 -4.29 -44.38 30.79
C SER A 698 -3.39 -44.04 32.00
N ALA A 699 -3.14 -42.76 32.27
CA ALA A 699 -2.52 -42.31 33.53
C ALA A 699 -2.98 -40.90 33.96
N ASN A 700 -3.60 -40.79 35.14
CA ASN A 700 -4.06 -39.51 35.71
C ASN A 700 -2.92 -38.72 36.39
N ASN A 701 -2.58 -37.53 35.88
CA ASN A 701 -2.66 -36.26 36.63
C ASN A 701 -2.46 -35.05 35.68
N PRO A 702 -2.96 -33.84 36.01
CA PRO A 702 -2.87 -32.69 35.11
C PRO A 702 -1.63 -31.82 35.36
N GLU A 703 -0.66 -31.86 34.45
CA GLU A 703 0.31 -30.76 34.25
C GLU A 703 0.89 -30.84 32.82
N ILE A 704 0.81 -29.75 32.06
CA ILE A 704 1.52 -29.60 30.78
C ILE A 704 2.93 -29.07 31.12
N PRO A 705 3.97 -29.46 30.38
CA PRO A 705 4.68 -28.39 29.67
C PRO A 705 5.04 -28.75 28.22
N ALA A 706 5.18 -27.70 27.40
CA ALA A 706 5.57 -27.80 26.00
C ALA A 706 7.07 -28.14 25.80
N SER A 707 7.43 -28.36 24.54
CA SER A 707 8.80 -28.35 23.95
C SER A 707 9.44 -29.72 23.66
N ILE A 708 9.82 -29.91 22.40
CA ILE A 708 10.92 -30.77 21.95
C ILE A 708 11.95 -29.81 21.31
N VAL A 709 12.74 -29.13 22.14
CA VAL A 709 14.11 -29.53 22.54
C VAL A 709 15.16 -29.21 21.46
N THR A 710 15.90 -28.12 21.69
CA THR A 710 17.20 -27.84 21.06
C THR A 710 18.25 -28.87 21.46
N PRO A 711 19.23 -29.19 20.58
CA PRO A 711 20.19 -30.25 20.85
C PRO A 711 21.31 -29.82 21.80
N GLN A 712 21.56 -30.60 22.85
CA GLN A 712 22.91 -30.65 23.42
C GLN A 712 23.33 -32.05 23.92
N LEU A 713 24.44 -32.49 23.32
CA LEU A 713 25.23 -33.70 23.56
C LEU A 713 25.31 -34.16 25.02
N THR A 714 25.13 -35.45 25.26
CA THR A 714 26.04 -36.18 26.17
C THR A 714 26.33 -37.58 25.63
N VAL A 715 27.56 -38.07 25.83
CA VAL A 715 28.05 -39.36 25.32
C VAL A 715 27.94 -40.45 26.39
N THR A 716 27.38 -41.61 26.03
CA THR A 716 27.62 -42.87 26.77
C THR A 716 28.86 -43.56 26.19
N ALA A 717 29.90 -43.71 26.99
CA ALA A 717 31.18 -44.27 26.56
C ALA A 717 31.21 -45.81 26.57
N ASN A 718 32.08 -46.38 25.74
CA ASN A 718 32.65 -47.71 25.96
C ASN A 718 34.06 -47.77 25.32
N ASP A 719 35.01 -48.37 26.03
CA ASP A 719 36.36 -48.85 25.62
C ASP A 719 37.03 -48.32 24.32
N GLN A 720 38.28 -47.81 24.29
CA GLN A 720 39.49 -48.34 24.97
C GLN A 720 40.59 -47.29 25.30
N GLN A 721 41.40 -47.61 26.32
CA GLN A 721 42.85 -47.33 26.52
C GLN A 721 43.44 -45.88 26.45
N GLN A 722 43.75 -45.36 27.65
CA GLN A 722 44.98 -44.68 28.15
C GLN A 722 46.03 -44.05 27.18
N PRO A 723 46.77 -42.98 27.60
CA PRO A 723 46.99 -42.44 28.97
C PRO A 723 46.63 -40.92 29.06
N THR A 724 47.13 -39.98 29.90
CA THR A 724 48.30 -39.89 30.84
C THR A 724 48.15 -38.78 31.91
N THR A 725 48.88 -38.91 33.03
CA THR A 725 49.43 -37.87 33.96
C THR A 725 48.66 -36.56 34.33
N THR A 726 48.30 -36.47 35.63
CA THR A 726 48.47 -35.31 36.59
C THR A 726 47.90 -33.90 36.28
N GLY A 727 47.24 -33.18 37.21
CA GLY A 727 46.76 -33.50 38.57
C GLY A 727 46.71 -32.28 39.54
N ALA A 728 45.71 -32.25 40.44
CA ALA A 728 45.52 -31.31 41.58
C ALA A 728 45.25 -29.81 41.22
N ALA A 729 44.63 -28.94 42.05
CA ALA A 729 43.96 -29.06 43.37
C ALA A 729 42.85 -27.98 43.54
N SER A 730 42.15 -27.98 44.69
CA SER A 730 41.01 -27.10 45.03
C SER A 730 41.36 -25.75 45.70
N GLY A 731 40.41 -24.79 45.68
CA GLY A 731 40.42 -23.55 46.49
C GLY A 731 39.01 -22.95 46.63
N ALA A 732 38.75 -22.11 47.65
CA ALA A 732 37.43 -21.53 47.94
C ALA A 732 37.47 -20.28 48.87
N PHE A 733 36.33 -19.56 48.97
CA PHE A 733 36.05 -18.36 49.80
C PHE A 733 36.81 -17.06 49.42
N GLY A 734 36.31 -15.84 49.68
CA GLY A 734 34.95 -15.41 50.10
C GLY A 734 34.86 -13.99 50.72
N TRP A 735 33.63 -13.47 50.84
CA TRP A 735 33.13 -12.47 51.82
C TRP A 735 33.33 -10.93 51.67
N CYS A 736 32.25 -10.20 52.05
CA CYS A 736 32.19 -8.84 52.67
C CYS A 736 32.52 -7.58 51.82
N MET A 737 32.02 -6.34 52.05
CA MET A 737 31.02 -5.65 52.93
C MET A 737 30.85 -4.19 52.38
N LEU A 738 29.87 -3.30 52.64
CA LEU A 738 28.51 -3.27 53.23
C LEU A 738 27.85 -1.86 52.97
N LEU A 739 26.51 -1.75 52.84
CA LEU A 739 25.64 -0.57 53.12
C LEU A 739 25.81 0.74 52.29
N LEU A 740 24.94 1.76 52.40
CA LEU A 740 23.47 1.88 52.21
C LEU A 740 23.07 3.39 52.21
N THR A 741 21.94 3.78 51.59
CA THR A 741 21.28 5.13 51.65
C THR A 741 22.05 6.34 51.04
N GLY A 742 21.42 7.44 50.60
CA GLY A 742 19.98 7.68 50.36
C GLY A 742 19.60 9.16 50.08
N LEU A 743 18.63 9.36 49.17
CA LEU A 743 17.67 10.49 49.04
C LEU A 743 18.13 11.99 49.06
N ALA A 744 18.32 12.54 47.86
CA ALA A 744 17.51 13.61 47.23
C ALA A 744 17.41 15.10 47.74
N PHE A 745 17.33 15.99 46.72
CA PHE A 745 16.44 17.18 46.57
C PHE A 745 16.92 18.65 46.82
N ILE A 746 16.49 19.53 45.89
CA ILE A 746 16.25 21.02 45.94
C ILE A 746 17.35 22.01 45.46
N ALA A 747 17.19 22.46 44.19
CA ALA A 747 17.35 23.83 43.63
C ALA A 747 18.75 24.54 43.66
N LYS A 748 19.05 25.66 42.96
CA LYS A 748 18.23 26.81 42.50
C LYS A 748 19.02 27.78 41.55
N ARG A 749 18.36 28.36 40.52
CA ARG A 749 18.82 29.56 39.71
C ARG A 749 20.07 29.35 38.81
N ARG A 750 20.39 30.16 37.76
CA ARG A 750 19.93 31.49 37.27
C ARG A 750 20.10 31.64 35.72
N ARG A 751 19.45 32.64 35.11
CA ARG A 751 19.52 33.11 33.68
C ARG A 751 20.56 34.26 33.50
N PRO A 752 20.79 34.88 32.30
CA PRO A 752 20.91 34.44 30.88
C PRO A 752 22.18 35.10 30.18
N ILE A 753 22.08 35.52 28.89
CA ILE A 753 23.00 36.37 28.04
C ILE A 753 24.01 35.58 27.16
N SER A 754 24.31 35.90 25.88
CA SER A 754 23.56 36.52 24.75
C SER A 754 24.31 36.35 23.39
N THR A 755 23.62 36.53 22.25
CA THR A 755 24.11 37.05 20.92
C THR A 755 25.38 36.49 20.23
N LEU A 756 25.19 35.86 19.05
CA LEU A 756 25.66 36.24 17.69
C LEU A 756 27.08 36.84 17.44
N PRO A 757 27.64 36.75 16.21
CA PRO A 757 27.52 35.71 15.16
C PRO A 757 28.84 35.37 14.42
N VAL A 758 28.84 34.27 13.65
CA VAL A 758 29.37 34.16 12.28
C VAL A 758 28.39 33.29 11.48
#